data_AF-A0AB73BJ98-F1
#
_entry.id   AF-A0AB73BJ98-F1
#
_cell.length_a   1.000
_cell.length_b   1.000
_cell.length_c   1.000
_cell.angle_alpha   90.00
_cell.angle_beta   90.00
_cell.angle_gamma   90.00
#
_symmetry.space_group_name_H-M   'P 1'
#
loop_
_entity.id
_entity.type
_entity.pdbx_description
1 polymer ?
#
loop_
_entity_poly.entity_id
_entity_poly.type
_entity_poly.pdbx_seq_one_letter_code
_entity_poly.pdbx_strand_id
1 'polypeptide(L)'
;MLDKKSEHSFDVLDEAQLTRIEAVHRGFLYQHLYTVGCLLLAQEANIESTIVELDEDIELFSKKKRIYIQVKTRSKPIIPSDVSGAIERFDILRKEHTDGNRKGEVLFVLIANQEPSPQLQKNINNKLFPGDIKFISPKASSGCDPALPPAWKSLSEAAKWCTMQAQKLKFSLLSPDSLIWKLAGLVQLAATGDSQDMSHVFQTKNLPKLFEQLLIQLQDFPEPPENYVPQMCEPALISNERIRIICGLSGSGKTAWAAQAALHSSQLCAYYDTGDIPAPALASTLVRELAAKFAGSDNDGFRKILLPGVSGYDALRTFDTYITLQGINILLVLDNSHRIPAETIRNLLNSTKSIHFVLLCQPNESVRELESLMGIHRETLKGWDIDSIAAVVNMLGGYGTPQGFENLKNYTGGLPLYVQSAANLASTEYENNIDTLCADLTQQKCSTETAQEIILSRIYQGLDKVIQDSFAIFSLADVGLSTDEIVTLLSHSLNIPTNKAVIYLKKMRATGAVEAFGNKTLKVHDSLRALGLIHLNLLDEEVIQTSLITLKDLIISSLHKDRDTSRFALLIQVFIKLNDVMALISISGEELFYEMGINTDIMASIESALNSDVLGAEHKFWALDGLVFSAFREGHFQDAPPRLEAMEHLIAQNEFSYREHVAFGMKKILLAAENGKAQEVERLKEEYSTKLPDAEHKRIFNYNYAIALWKLKKYRKAKQICQQVVGEYYDILGITPKDVFGKNSDVLWTIINRPENVQEHIKHLADALELYARILDELDENTSFTRIHAMKFYNMTMAPDSMVRVGQDLADEFVARKDYEGAKEVVEQHILPVINQAGLINKMVQVRSHYAVILAYCGLHNDAASEIRNLNPYIQGLSREQRTEIENQTDLISHLAQIAQLEESKKSFGKVGRNEQCPCGSGLKYKKCHGVI
;
A
#
# COMPACT_ATOMS: atom_id res chain seq x y z
N MET A 1 -41.69 42.21 22.00
CA MET A 1 -42.59 43.31 21.60
C MET A 1 -43.88 42.70 21.09
N LEU A 2 -44.90 42.63 21.94
CA LEU A 2 -46.30 42.58 21.55
C LEU A 2 -47.03 43.37 22.62
N ASP A 3 -46.98 44.68 22.45
CA ASP A 3 -47.76 45.64 23.20
C ASP A 3 -49.10 45.77 22.46
N LYS A 4 -50.09 45.03 22.94
CA LYS A 4 -51.50 45.26 22.64
C LYS A 4 -52.29 44.94 23.91
N LYS A 5 -52.59 46.00 24.66
CA LYS A 5 -53.78 46.02 25.53
C LYS A 5 -54.98 45.64 24.66
N SER A 6 -55.46 44.41 24.77
CA SER A 6 -56.81 44.06 24.36
C SER A 6 -57.71 44.12 25.59
N GLU A 7 -58.61 45.09 25.57
CA GLU A 7 -59.80 45.17 26.39
C GLU A 7 -60.65 43.90 26.19
N HIS A 8 -60.44 42.91 27.04
CA HIS A 8 -61.42 41.86 27.32
C HIS A 8 -61.33 41.56 28.82
N SER A 9 -61.95 42.40 29.65
CA SER A 9 -62.27 42.01 31.02
C SER A 9 -63.42 41.02 30.94
N PHE A 10 -63.11 39.73 30.95
CA PHE A 10 -64.12 38.74 31.31
C PHE A 10 -64.57 39.06 32.74
N ASP A 11 -65.88 39.17 32.99
CA ASP A 11 -66.41 39.33 34.34
C ASP A 11 -66.07 38.07 35.15
N VAL A 12 -65.10 38.19 36.06
CA VAL A 12 -64.69 37.12 36.96
C VAL A 12 -65.69 37.05 38.10
N LEU A 13 -66.43 35.93 38.20
CA LEU A 13 -67.44 35.71 39.24
C LEU A 13 -66.89 35.80 40.69
N ASP A 14 -65.64 35.38 40.90
CA ASP A 14 -64.94 35.48 42.19
C ASP A 14 -63.45 35.81 41.93
N GLU A 15 -63.09 37.09 42.06
CA GLU A 15 -61.70 37.56 41.91
C GLU A 15 -60.74 36.91 42.93
N ALA A 16 -61.25 36.57 44.13
CA ALA A 16 -60.45 35.90 45.14
C ALA A 16 -60.16 34.44 44.75
N GLN A 17 -61.13 33.76 44.13
CA GLN A 17 -60.92 32.42 43.56
C GLN A 17 -59.93 32.46 42.40
N LEU A 18 -60.04 33.43 41.48
CA LEU A 18 -59.07 33.59 40.39
C LEU A 18 -57.66 33.84 40.94
N THR A 19 -57.52 34.74 41.91
CA THR A 19 -56.22 35.03 42.55
C THR A 19 -55.61 33.78 43.21
N ARG A 20 -56.44 32.91 43.81
CA ARG A 20 -56.00 31.62 44.37
C ARG A 20 -55.53 30.66 43.27
N ILE A 21 -56.31 30.50 42.21
CA ILE A 21 -55.96 29.62 41.08
C ILE A 21 -54.62 30.07 40.46
N GLU A 22 -54.47 31.36 40.17
CA GLU A 22 -53.23 31.91 39.63
C GLU A 22 -52.05 31.73 40.59
N ALA A 23 -52.24 31.93 41.90
CA ALA A 23 -51.18 31.74 42.89
C ALA A 23 -50.71 30.28 42.95
N VAL A 24 -51.64 29.32 42.85
CA VAL A 24 -51.35 27.89 42.83
C VAL A 24 -50.56 27.50 41.58
N HIS A 25 -51.04 27.87 40.38
CA HIS A 25 -50.33 27.58 39.14
C HIS A 25 -48.97 28.27 39.06
N ARG A 26 -48.84 29.49 39.58
CA ARG A 26 -47.57 30.21 39.67
C ARG A 26 -46.58 29.48 40.59
N GLY A 27 -47.06 28.93 41.70
CA GLY A 27 -46.26 28.15 42.63
C GLY A 27 -45.72 26.88 41.98
N PHE A 28 -46.60 26.06 41.40
CA PHE A 28 -46.19 24.83 40.72
C PHE A 28 -45.23 25.10 39.56
N LEU A 29 -45.51 26.09 38.72
CA LEU A 29 -44.62 26.38 37.60
C LEU A 29 -43.25 26.89 38.06
N TYR A 30 -43.20 27.65 39.16
CA TYR A 30 -41.93 28.12 39.71
C TYR A 30 -41.11 26.92 40.21
N GLN A 31 -41.74 25.98 40.91
CA GLN A 31 -41.11 24.75 41.34
C GLN A 31 -40.63 23.90 40.16
N HIS A 32 -41.44 23.71 39.13
CA HIS A 32 -41.03 22.94 37.94
C HIS A 32 -39.83 23.58 37.24
N LEU A 33 -39.82 24.91 37.07
CA LEU A 33 -38.67 25.61 36.51
C LEU A 33 -37.44 25.54 37.43
N TYR A 34 -37.64 25.51 38.75
CA TYR A 34 -36.55 25.29 39.71
C TYR A 34 -35.95 23.89 39.56
N THR A 35 -36.77 22.86 39.42
CA THR A 35 -36.34 21.51 39.07
C THR A 35 -35.57 21.50 37.76
N VAL A 36 -36.08 22.15 36.70
CA VAL A 36 -35.37 22.25 35.40
C VAL A 36 -33.99 22.88 35.60
N GLY A 37 -33.89 23.94 36.41
CA GLY A 37 -32.61 24.53 36.76
C GLY A 37 -31.66 23.54 37.46
N CYS A 38 -32.16 22.74 38.41
CA CYS A 38 -31.38 21.69 39.05
C CYS A 38 -30.92 20.62 38.04
N LEU A 39 -31.78 20.19 37.10
CA LEU A 39 -31.43 19.23 36.06
C LEU A 39 -30.30 19.75 35.16
N LEU A 40 -30.32 21.04 34.80
CA LEU A 40 -29.29 21.68 33.98
C LEU A 40 -27.93 21.77 34.70
N LEU A 41 -27.92 21.83 36.04
CA LEU A 41 -26.71 21.86 36.86
C LEU A 41 -26.24 20.47 37.33
N ALA A 42 -27.10 19.45 37.24
CA ALA A 42 -26.90 18.16 37.90
C ALA A 42 -25.58 17.47 37.52
N GLN A 43 -25.19 17.52 36.24
CA GLN A 43 -23.96 16.88 35.76
C GLN A 43 -22.71 17.59 36.27
N GLU A 44 -22.64 18.92 36.17
CA GLU A 44 -21.51 19.72 36.68
C GLU A 44 -21.37 19.61 38.21
N ALA A 45 -22.50 19.47 38.92
CA ALA A 45 -22.53 19.36 40.37
C ALA A 45 -22.41 17.93 40.92
N ASN A 46 -22.17 16.92 40.06
CA ASN A 46 -22.08 15.50 40.44
C ASN A 46 -23.30 14.95 41.21
N ILE A 47 -24.50 15.37 40.81
CA ILE A 47 -25.77 14.81 41.30
C ILE A 47 -26.05 13.51 40.53
N GLU A 48 -26.50 12.45 41.23
CA GLU A 48 -26.87 11.16 40.62
C GLU A 48 -28.33 11.15 40.17
N SER A 49 -29.22 11.74 40.97
CA SER A 49 -30.63 11.87 40.64
C SER A 49 -31.28 13.12 41.23
N THR A 50 -32.27 13.64 40.51
CA THR A 50 -33.18 14.70 40.94
C THR A 50 -34.57 14.11 41.10
N ILE A 51 -35.16 14.26 42.28
CA ILE A 51 -36.47 13.73 42.65
C ILE A 51 -37.43 14.91 42.81
N VAL A 52 -38.70 14.74 42.43
CA VAL A 52 -39.70 15.82 42.43
C VAL A 52 -40.98 15.34 43.10
N GLU A 53 -41.54 16.14 44.01
CA GLU A 53 -42.85 15.89 44.63
C GLU A 53 -42.96 14.48 45.26
N LEU A 54 -41.95 14.11 46.07
CA LEU A 54 -41.92 12.84 46.80
C LEU A 54 -42.01 13.05 48.32
N ASP A 55 -40.89 13.32 49.00
CA ASP A 55 -40.89 13.67 50.42
C ASP A 55 -40.84 15.19 50.65
N GLU A 56 -40.22 15.91 49.72
CA GLU A 56 -40.21 17.38 49.62
C GLU A 56 -40.42 17.79 48.15
N ASP A 57 -40.61 19.09 47.91
CA ASP A 57 -40.89 19.62 46.56
C ASP A 57 -39.85 19.16 45.52
N ILE A 58 -38.56 19.20 45.89
CA ILE A 58 -37.43 18.73 45.07
C ILE A 58 -36.36 18.10 45.98
N GLU A 59 -35.75 17.01 45.56
CA GLU A 59 -34.58 16.43 46.23
C GLU A 59 -33.43 16.17 45.26
N LEU A 60 -32.21 16.50 45.66
CA LEU A 60 -30.99 16.19 44.91
C LEU A 60 -30.18 15.17 45.67
N PHE A 61 -29.89 14.04 45.02
CA PHE A 61 -29.13 12.95 45.62
C PHE A 61 -27.77 12.78 44.93
N SER A 62 -26.73 12.61 45.74
CA SER A 62 -25.37 12.25 45.32
C SER A 62 -24.78 11.22 46.29
N LYS A 63 -23.64 10.61 45.96
CA LYS A 63 -22.95 9.65 46.86
C LYS A 63 -22.64 10.20 48.25
N LYS A 64 -22.47 11.52 48.39
CA LYS A 64 -22.00 12.17 49.63
C LYS A 64 -23.09 12.93 50.38
N LYS A 65 -24.04 13.53 49.67
CA LYS A 65 -25.05 14.43 50.25
C LYS A 65 -26.42 14.23 49.61
N ARG A 66 -27.47 14.49 50.38
CA ARG A 66 -28.87 14.58 49.95
C ARG A 66 -29.43 15.94 50.34
N ILE A 67 -29.85 16.70 49.34
CA ILE A 67 -30.37 18.06 49.50
C ILE A 67 -31.88 18.03 49.31
N TYR A 68 -32.61 18.40 50.35
CA TYR A 68 -34.07 18.54 50.35
C TYR A 68 -34.40 20.01 50.12
N ILE A 69 -35.24 20.30 49.14
CA ILE A 69 -35.53 21.66 48.70
C ILE A 69 -37.03 21.86 48.79
N GLN A 70 -37.43 22.88 49.55
CA GLN A 70 -38.81 23.34 49.62
C GLN A 70 -38.89 24.74 49.02
N VAL A 71 -39.74 24.88 48.02
CA VAL A 71 -39.90 26.09 47.22
C VAL A 71 -41.16 26.84 47.66
N LYS A 72 -41.03 28.14 47.94
CA LYS A 72 -42.13 28.99 48.39
C LYS A 72 -42.26 30.21 47.49
N THR A 73 -43.43 30.35 46.88
CA THR A 73 -43.80 31.57 46.16
C THR A 73 -44.83 32.37 46.95
N ARG A 74 -44.56 33.67 47.15
CA ARG A 74 -45.43 34.62 47.83
C ARG A 74 -45.44 35.98 47.12
N SER A 75 -46.50 36.74 47.35
CA SER A 75 -46.61 38.15 46.94
C SER A 75 -46.10 39.11 48.01
N LYS A 76 -45.91 38.64 49.25
CA LYS A 76 -45.42 39.38 50.42
C LYS A 76 -44.18 38.69 51.02
N PRO A 77 -43.38 39.38 51.85
CA PRO A 77 -42.23 38.78 52.53
C PRO A 77 -42.59 37.51 53.30
N ILE A 78 -41.68 36.53 53.33
CA ILE A 78 -41.89 35.22 53.96
C ILE A 78 -41.96 35.37 55.48
N ILE A 79 -43.06 34.92 56.10
CA ILE A 79 -43.24 34.96 57.55
C ILE A 79 -42.90 33.60 58.19
N PRO A 80 -42.59 33.54 59.50
CA PRO A 80 -42.21 32.27 60.14
C PRO A 80 -43.22 31.13 59.97
N SER A 81 -44.53 31.44 59.92
CA SER A 81 -45.58 30.44 59.71
C SER A 81 -45.64 29.87 58.30
N ASP A 82 -45.01 30.51 57.31
CA ASP A 82 -44.91 29.97 55.94
C ASP A 82 -43.94 28.78 55.85
N VAL A 83 -43.03 28.65 56.80
CA VAL A 83 -41.91 27.68 56.78
C VAL A 83 -41.93 26.70 57.95
N SER A 84 -42.68 26.95 59.02
CA SER A 84 -42.69 26.12 60.22
C SER A 84 -43.02 24.65 59.92
N GLY A 85 -44.09 24.39 59.17
CA GLY A 85 -44.49 23.02 58.83
C GLY A 85 -43.47 22.28 57.93
N ALA A 86 -42.74 23.01 57.09
CA ALA A 86 -41.67 22.43 56.27
C ALA A 86 -40.45 22.06 57.13
N ILE A 87 -40.11 22.89 58.12
CA ILE A 87 -39.02 22.61 59.07
C ILE A 87 -39.38 21.42 59.97
N GLU A 88 -40.63 21.34 60.46
CA GLU A 88 -41.11 20.20 61.26
C GLU A 88 -41.06 18.88 60.47
N ARG A 89 -41.42 18.89 59.18
CA ARG A 89 -41.25 17.71 58.30
C ARG A 89 -39.79 17.36 58.08
N PHE A 90 -38.93 18.36 57.89
CA PHE A 90 -37.51 18.13 57.72
C PHE A 90 -36.87 17.49 58.97
N ASP A 91 -37.33 17.80 60.18
CA ASP A 91 -36.84 17.13 61.40
C ASP A 91 -37.09 15.61 61.36
N ILE A 92 -38.19 15.16 60.73
CA ILE A 92 -38.47 13.73 60.50
C ILE A 92 -37.44 13.15 59.51
N LEU A 93 -37.19 13.82 58.39
CA LEU A 93 -36.21 13.38 57.38
C LEU A 93 -34.78 13.36 57.94
N ARG A 94 -34.41 14.35 58.75
CA ARG A 94 -33.12 14.40 59.45
C ARG A 94 -32.94 13.17 60.35
N LYS A 95 -34.01 12.72 61.01
CA LYS A 95 -33.99 11.52 61.83
C LYS A 95 -33.75 10.25 60.99
N GLU A 96 -34.38 10.12 59.83
CA GLU A 96 -34.14 8.98 58.91
C GLU A 96 -32.68 8.87 58.42
N HIS A 97 -31.98 10.00 58.30
CA HIS A 97 -30.53 10.02 58.02
C HIS A 97 -29.71 9.60 59.25
N THR A 98 -30.12 10.00 60.44
CA THR A 98 -29.46 9.63 61.71
C THR A 98 -29.63 8.14 62.00
N ASP A 99 -30.80 7.59 61.68
CA ASP A 99 -31.16 6.18 61.87
C ASP A 99 -30.59 5.27 60.76
N GLY A 100 -29.92 5.85 59.75
CA GLY A 100 -29.25 5.12 58.67
C GLY A 100 -30.15 4.62 57.54
N ASN A 101 -31.45 4.90 57.59
CA ASN A 101 -32.43 4.54 56.55
C ASN A 101 -32.21 5.34 55.25
N ARG A 102 -31.64 6.55 55.35
CA ARG A 102 -31.22 7.37 54.19
C ARG A 102 -29.72 7.67 54.25
N LYS A 103 -29.07 7.61 53.09
CA LYS A 103 -27.61 7.79 52.96
C LYS A 103 -27.23 9.23 52.60
N GLY A 104 -26.03 9.65 53.02
CA GLY A 104 -25.42 10.93 52.72
C GLY A 104 -25.67 12.01 53.77
N GLU A 105 -24.84 13.04 53.77
CA GLU A 105 -25.01 14.26 54.57
C GLU A 105 -26.31 14.97 54.18
N VAL A 106 -27.10 15.34 55.17
CA VAL A 106 -28.41 15.95 54.96
C VAL A 106 -28.30 17.47 54.92
N LEU A 107 -28.98 18.09 53.95
CA LEU A 107 -29.11 19.54 53.84
C LEU A 107 -30.55 19.89 53.45
N PHE A 108 -31.18 20.81 54.17
CA PHE A 108 -32.49 21.37 53.83
C PHE A 108 -32.36 22.80 53.35
N VAL A 109 -33.05 23.12 52.25
CA VAL A 109 -32.97 24.43 51.62
C VAL A 109 -34.36 24.97 51.34
N LEU A 110 -34.67 26.09 51.98
CA LEU A 110 -35.87 26.87 51.71
C LEU A 110 -35.56 27.90 50.63
N ILE A 111 -36.21 27.75 49.47
CA ILE A 111 -36.07 28.67 48.34
C ILE A 111 -37.31 29.54 48.28
N ALA A 112 -37.14 30.87 48.30
CA ALA A 112 -38.26 31.79 48.20
C ALA A 112 -38.06 32.88 47.15
N ASN A 113 -39.15 33.27 46.47
CA ASN A 113 -39.12 34.40 45.53
C ASN A 113 -39.15 35.78 46.22
N GLN A 114 -39.41 35.81 47.53
CA GLN A 114 -39.49 37.01 48.36
C GLN A 114 -38.49 36.93 49.51
N GLU A 115 -38.10 38.10 50.02
CA GLU A 115 -37.24 38.20 51.20
C GLU A 115 -37.96 37.73 52.48
N PRO A 116 -37.21 37.24 53.48
CA PRO A 116 -37.81 36.94 54.77
C PRO A 116 -38.27 38.23 55.45
N SER A 117 -39.40 38.15 56.16
CA SER A 117 -39.87 39.20 57.05
C SER A 117 -38.82 39.56 58.12
N PRO A 118 -38.85 40.77 58.71
CA PRO A 118 -37.87 41.16 59.73
C PRO A 118 -37.75 40.18 60.90
N GLN A 119 -38.85 39.53 61.29
CA GLN A 119 -38.85 38.51 62.33
C GLN A 119 -38.13 37.24 61.89
N LEU A 120 -38.41 36.73 60.69
CA LEU A 120 -37.73 35.56 60.15
C LEU A 120 -36.25 35.84 59.87
N GLN A 121 -35.91 37.04 59.37
CA GLN A 121 -34.52 37.47 59.17
C GLN A 121 -33.75 37.51 60.49
N LYS A 122 -34.36 37.99 61.59
CA LYS A 122 -33.76 37.92 62.93
C LYS A 122 -33.50 36.47 63.34
N ASN A 123 -34.41 35.55 63.05
CA ASN A 123 -34.22 34.13 63.38
C ASN A 123 -33.05 33.51 62.62
N ILE A 124 -32.90 33.84 61.34
CA ILE A 124 -31.78 33.41 60.51
C ILE A 124 -30.46 34.00 61.05
N ASN A 125 -30.42 35.31 61.31
CA ASN A 125 -29.20 35.99 61.77
C ASN A 125 -28.76 35.54 63.17
N ASN A 126 -29.71 35.22 64.05
CA ASN A 126 -29.43 34.71 65.40
C ASN A 126 -29.07 33.21 65.43
N LYS A 127 -28.91 32.55 64.27
CA LYS A 127 -28.62 31.11 64.14
C LYS A 127 -29.61 30.22 64.92
N LEU A 128 -30.89 30.61 64.94
CA LEU A 128 -31.94 29.78 65.54
C LEU A 128 -32.24 28.52 64.71
N PHE A 129 -31.78 28.48 63.45
CA PHE A 129 -31.83 27.28 62.62
C PHE A 129 -30.53 26.48 62.73
N PRO A 130 -30.58 25.15 62.81
CA PRO A 130 -29.40 24.29 62.74
C PRO A 130 -28.65 24.49 61.41
N GLY A 131 -27.34 24.20 61.40
CA GLY A 131 -26.46 24.50 60.26
C GLY A 131 -26.75 23.73 58.97
N ASP A 132 -27.59 22.71 59.03
CA ASP A 132 -28.10 21.94 57.90
C ASP A 132 -29.40 22.51 57.30
N ILE A 133 -29.89 23.67 57.79
CA ILE A 133 -30.99 24.41 57.18
C ILE A 133 -30.46 25.72 56.58
N LYS A 134 -30.72 25.92 55.29
CA LYS A 134 -30.39 27.15 54.54
C LYS A 134 -31.64 27.81 54.01
N PHE A 135 -31.64 29.15 54.02
CA PHE A 135 -32.69 29.96 53.41
C PHE A 135 -32.07 30.78 52.27
N ILE A 136 -32.64 30.67 51.06
CA ILE A 136 -32.15 31.35 49.86
C ILE A 136 -33.25 32.24 49.29
N SER A 137 -32.93 33.51 49.14
CA SER A 137 -33.76 34.54 48.51
C SER A 137 -32.96 35.29 47.44
N PRO A 138 -33.62 36.12 46.60
CA PRO A 138 -32.94 36.85 45.53
C PRO A 138 -31.83 37.81 46.01
N LYS A 139 -31.85 38.30 47.27
CA LYS A 139 -30.78 39.14 47.84
C LYS A 139 -29.84 38.39 48.80
N ALA A 140 -30.28 37.29 49.40
CA ALA A 140 -29.48 36.50 50.35
C ALA A 140 -28.97 35.21 49.70
N SER A 141 -28.03 35.34 48.75
CA SER A 141 -27.50 34.22 47.96
C SER A 141 -26.14 33.69 48.45
N SER A 142 -25.65 34.17 49.60
CA SER A 142 -24.34 33.82 50.15
C SER A 142 -24.27 32.34 50.57
N GLY A 143 -23.42 31.54 49.93
CA GLY A 143 -23.19 30.13 50.31
C GLY A 143 -24.14 29.12 49.67
N CYS A 144 -24.73 29.46 48.51
CA CYS A 144 -25.52 28.55 47.68
C CYS A 144 -24.69 27.34 47.23
N ASP A 145 -25.26 26.15 47.34
CA ASP A 145 -24.62 24.93 46.84
C ASP A 145 -24.50 25.00 45.31
N PRO A 146 -23.37 24.60 44.69
CA PRO A 146 -23.23 24.59 43.23
C PRO A 146 -24.30 23.79 42.48
N ALA A 147 -24.97 22.85 43.17
CA ALA A 147 -26.06 22.06 42.60
C ALA A 147 -27.40 22.82 42.51
N LEU A 148 -27.49 24.04 43.05
CA LEU A 148 -28.75 24.79 43.17
C LEU A 148 -28.78 26.03 42.26
N PRO A 149 -29.88 26.23 41.52
CA PRO A 149 -30.14 27.50 40.85
C PRO A 149 -30.26 28.67 41.84
N PRO A 150 -30.12 29.93 41.38
CA PRO A 150 -30.44 31.08 42.21
C PRO A 150 -31.95 31.16 42.49
N ALA A 151 -32.32 31.80 43.60
CA ALA A 151 -33.72 32.15 43.84
C ALA A 151 -34.13 33.34 42.95
N TRP A 152 -35.24 33.19 42.22
CA TRP A 152 -35.73 34.16 41.25
C TRP A 152 -36.90 34.99 41.82
N LYS A 153 -37.01 36.25 41.42
CA LYS A 153 -38.12 37.13 41.85
C LYS A 153 -39.42 36.80 41.12
N SER A 154 -39.32 36.25 39.90
CA SER A 154 -40.46 35.98 39.03
C SER A 154 -40.23 34.77 38.12
N LEU A 155 -41.32 34.23 37.57
CA LEU A 155 -41.26 33.15 36.57
C LEU A 155 -40.53 33.57 35.28
N SER A 156 -40.61 34.85 34.89
CA SER A 156 -39.89 35.34 33.70
C SER A 156 -38.38 35.30 33.91
N GLU A 157 -37.92 35.62 35.12
CA GLU A 157 -36.51 35.52 35.49
C GLU A 157 -36.05 34.06 35.55
N ALA A 158 -36.87 33.17 36.10
CA ALA A 158 -36.62 31.73 36.12
C ALA A 158 -36.45 31.16 34.71
N ALA A 159 -37.42 31.43 33.82
CA ALA A 159 -37.36 30.98 32.43
C ALA A 159 -36.12 31.51 31.70
N LYS A 160 -35.82 32.82 31.81
CA LYS A 160 -34.62 33.41 31.19
C LYS A 160 -33.32 32.77 31.69
N TRP A 161 -33.24 32.49 33.00
CA TRP A 161 -32.06 31.86 33.57
C TRP A 161 -31.90 30.42 33.07
N CYS A 162 -32.98 29.63 33.05
CA CYS A 162 -32.97 28.28 32.52
C CYS A 162 -32.63 28.25 31.02
N THR A 163 -33.18 29.16 30.21
CA THR A 163 -32.82 29.31 28.79
C THR A 163 -31.32 29.57 28.63
N MET A 164 -30.74 30.45 29.45
CA MET A 164 -29.31 30.77 29.40
C MET A 164 -28.43 29.58 29.80
N GLN A 165 -28.85 28.74 30.75
CA GLN A 165 -28.12 27.51 31.05
C GLN A 165 -28.28 26.47 29.94
N ALA A 166 -29.50 26.31 29.39
CA ALA A 166 -29.76 25.39 28.28
C ALA A 166 -28.97 25.77 27.01
N GLN A 167 -28.67 27.06 26.79
CA GLN A 167 -27.81 27.53 25.69
C GLN A 167 -26.38 26.98 25.76
N LYS A 168 -25.89 26.62 26.96
CA LYS A 168 -24.55 26.07 27.15
C LYS A 168 -24.46 24.59 26.78
N LEU A 169 -25.59 23.90 26.62
CA LEU A 169 -25.61 22.50 26.20
C LEU A 169 -25.08 22.38 24.78
N LYS A 170 -24.10 21.49 24.59
CA LYS A 170 -23.57 21.16 23.27
C LYS A 170 -24.49 20.15 22.57
N PHE A 171 -24.66 20.29 21.26
CA PHE A 171 -25.34 19.32 20.38
C PHE A 171 -26.81 19.01 20.72
N SER A 172 -27.54 19.96 21.31
CA SER A 172 -28.98 19.82 21.54
C SER A 172 -29.78 20.14 20.27
N LEU A 173 -30.64 19.21 19.87
CA LEU A 173 -31.52 19.34 18.71
C LEU A 173 -32.63 20.40 18.91
N LEU A 174 -33.01 20.67 20.16
CA LEU A 174 -34.07 21.63 20.49
C LEU A 174 -33.49 23.03 20.73
N SER A 175 -34.30 24.05 20.42
CA SER A 175 -34.01 25.42 20.86
C SER A 175 -34.00 25.46 22.40
N PRO A 176 -33.19 26.33 23.03
CA PRO A 176 -33.09 26.37 24.50
C PRO A 176 -34.44 26.69 25.15
N ASP A 177 -35.23 27.57 24.51
CA ASP A 177 -36.59 27.89 24.96
C ASP A 177 -37.52 26.68 24.85
N SER A 178 -37.52 25.97 23.71
CA SER A 178 -38.33 24.75 23.55
C SER A 178 -37.94 23.66 24.55
N LEU A 179 -36.63 23.50 24.80
CA LEU A 179 -36.10 22.51 25.73
C LEU A 179 -36.57 22.78 27.16
N ILE A 180 -36.48 24.02 27.66
CA ILE A 180 -36.89 24.31 29.04
C ILE A 180 -38.38 24.06 29.26
N TRP A 181 -39.23 24.36 28.28
CA TRP A 181 -40.68 24.14 28.37
C TRP A 181 -41.03 22.66 28.25
N LYS A 182 -40.32 21.90 27.39
CA LYS A 182 -40.42 20.45 27.35
C LYS A 182 -40.06 19.84 28.70
N LEU A 183 -38.92 20.24 29.28
CA LEU A 183 -38.47 19.73 30.57
C LEU A 183 -39.45 20.10 31.70
N ALA A 184 -39.97 21.33 31.72
CA ALA A 184 -40.98 21.74 32.70
C ALA A 184 -42.26 20.89 32.58
N GLY A 185 -42.70 20.56 31.37
CA GLY A 185 -43.82 19.65 31.13
C GLY A 185 -43.54 18.21 31.58
N LEU A 186 -42.33 17.70 31.36
CA LEU A 186 -41.92 16.38 31.85
C LEU A 186 -41.84 16.33 33.38
N VAL A 187 -41.36 17.41 34.02
CA VAL A 187 -41.36 17.55 35.47
C VAL A 187 -42.79 17.59 36.01
N GLN A 188 -43.68 18.34 35.36
CA GLN A 188 -45.10 18.38 35.72
C GLN A 188 -45.74 16.99 35.60
N LEU A 189 -45.43 16.24 34.54
CA LEU A 189 -45.93 14.87 34.38
C LEU A 189 -45.37 13.92 35.45
N ALA A 190 -44.08 14.04 35.79
CA ALA A 190 -43.51 13.25 36.89
C ALA A 190 -44.19 13.58 38.23
N ALA A 191 -44.53 14.84 38.46
CA ALA A 191 -45.23 15.31 39.66
C ALA A 191 -46.69 14.80 39.77
N THR A 192 -47.33 14.34 38.68
CA THR A 192 -48.70 13.78 38.77
C THR A 192 -48.72 12.37 39.34
N GLY A 193 -47.57 11.68 39.41
CA GLY A 193 -47.47 10.26 39.77
C GLY A 193 -48.01 9.29 38.71
N ASP A 194 -48.49 9.80 37.56
CA ASP A 194 -49.15 9.02 36.50
C ASP A 194 -48.20 8.67 35.36
N SER A 195 -47.18 7.86 35.64
CA SER A 195 -46.31 7.36 34.59
C SER A 195 -45.90 5.90 34.78
N GLN A 196 -45.87 5.14 33.67
CA GLN A 196 -45.42 3.75 33.65
C GLN A 196 -43.88 3.62 33.75
N ASP A 197 -43.13 4.72 33.55
CA ASP A 197 -41.65 4.71 33.41
C ASP A 197 -40.88 5.71 34.32
N MET A 198 -41.52 6.75 34.90
CA MET A 198 -40.84 7.84 35.64
C MET A 198 -41.35 7.94 37.09
N SER A 199 -40.68 7.26 38.00
CA SER A 199 -40.98 7.19 39.44
C SER A 199 -40.60 8.47 40.22
N HIS A 200 -41.09 9.65 39.81
CA HIS A 200 -40.72 10.95 40.38
C HIS A 200 -39.22 11.31 40.24
N VAL A 201 -38.42 10.45 39.61
CA VAL A 201 -36.95 10.50 39.63
C VAL A 201 -36.38 10.70 38.22
N PHE A 202 -35.54 11.72 38.08
CA PHE A 202 -34.71 11.96 36.91
C PHE A 202 -33.26 11.54 37.22
N GLN A 203 -32.75 10.52 36.53
CA GLN A 203 -31.35 10.11 36.68
C GLN A 203 -30.43 10.93 35.78
N THR A 204 -29.30 11.40 36.31
CA THR A 204 -28.32 12.22 35.59
C THR A 204 -27.78 11.51 34.35
N LYS A 205 -27.60 10.19 34.40
CA LYS A 205 -27.17 9.37 33.25
C LYS A 205 -28.12 9.43 32.04
N ASN A 206 -29.39 9.75 32.27
CA ASN A 206 -30.42 9.85 31.23
C ASN A 206 -30.60 11.28 30.70
N LEU A 207 -29.90 12.27 31.28
CA LEU A 207 -30.02 13.67 30.86
C LEU A 207 -29.66 13.91 29.40
N PRO A 208 -28.62 13.31 28.80
CA PRO A 208 -28.35 13.49 27.37
C PRO A 208 -29.54 13.12 26.48
N LYS A 209 -30.26 12.04 26.83
CA LYS A 209 -31.49 11.63 26.13
C LYS A 209 -32.64 12.61 26.38
N LEU A 210 -32.82 13.08 27.62
CA LEU A 210 -33.86 14.06 27.98
C LEU A 210 -33.64 15.42 27.26
N PHE A 211 -32.39 15.84 27.15
CA PHE A 211 -31.94 17.06 26.47
C PHE A 211 -31.91 16.93 24.94
N GLU A 212 -32.21 15.74 24.41
CA GLU A 212 -32.09 15.42 22.98
C GLU A 212 -30.72 15.80 22.41
N GLN A 213 -29.67 15.45 23.17
CA GLN A 213 -28.30 15.63 22.73
C GLN A 213 -27.90 14.49 21.81
N LEU A 214 -27.29 14.83 20.68
CA LEU A 214 -26.71 13.83 19.79
C LEU A 214 -25.44 13.26 20.43
N LEU A 215 -25.40 11.93 20.53
CA LEU A 215 -24.16 11.20 20.79
C LEU A 215 -23.35 11.18 19.50
N ILE A 216 -22.25 11.91 19.51
CA ILE A 216 -21.30 11.94 18.40
C ILE A 216 -20.37 10.74 18.55
N GLN A 217 -20.26 9.93 17.51
CA GLN A 217 -19.27 8.87 17.37
C GLN A 217 -18.49 9.13 16.09
N LEU A 218 -17.81 10.28 16.07
CA LEU A 218 -16.97 10.68 14.95
C LEU A 218 -15.86 9.65 14.81
N GLN A 219 -15.79 9.02 13.63
CA GLN A 219 -14.65 8.19 13.29
C GLN A 219 -13.50 9.11 12.90
N ASP A 220 -12.37 8.97 13.57
CA ASP A 220 -11.13 9.58 13.13
C ASP A 220 -10.47 8.72 12.04
N PHE A 221 -9.53 9.33 11.31
CA PHE A 221 -8.67 8.54 10.45
C PHE A 221 -7.95 7.48 11.30
N PRO A 222 -7.81 6.24 10.81
CA PRO A 222 -6.98 5.26 11.49
C PRO A 222 -5.54 5.76 11.56
N GLU A 223 -4.81 5.37 12.60
CA GLU A 223 -3.39 5.72 12.71
C GLU A 223 -2.62 5.14 11.51
N PRO A 224 -1.87 5.97 10.77
CA PRO A 224 -1.05 5.46 9.70
C PRO A 224 0.09 4.61 10.26
N PRO A 225 0.63 3.66 9.47
CA PRO A 225 1.78 2.85 9.88
C PRO A 225 2.97 3.75 10.27
N GLU A 226 3.69 3.40 11.35
CA GLU A 226 4.84 4.17 11.84
C GLU A 226 5.87 4.45 10.74
N ASN A 227 6.13 3.45 9.90
CA ASN A 227 7.05 3.53 8.76
C ASN A 227 6.28 3.34 7.44
N TYR A 228 5.54 4.37 7.02
CA TYR A 228 4.84 4.36 5.74
C TYR A 228 5.83 4.40 4.56
N VAL A 229 5.74 3.41 3.67
CA VAL A 229 6.49 3.38 2.41
C VAL A 229 5.53 3.66 1.25
N PRO A 230 5.75 4.74 0.46
CA PRO A 230 4.90 5.09 -0.68
C PRO A 230 4.82 3.97 -1.71
N GLN A 231 3.66 3.82 -2.35
CA GLN A 231 3.47 2.87 -3.44
C GLN A 231 3.92 3.44 -4.79
N MET A 232 4.09 2.57 -5.79
CA MET A 232 4.46 2.98 -7.14
C MET A 232 3.42 3.93 -7.75
N CYS A 233 3.86 5.10 -8.21
CA CYS A 233 2.99 6.13 -8.78
C CYS A 233 1.78 6.45 -7.88
N GLU A 234 2.00 6.53 -6.58
CA GLU A 234 0.94 6.76 -5.60
C GLU A 234 0.15 8.04 -5.90
N PRO A 235 -1.19 7.96 -5.98
CA PRO A 235 -2.01 9.12 -6.29
C PRO A 235 -1.98 10.14 -5.15
N ALA A 236 -1.93 11.42 -5.50
CA ALA A 236 -2.13 12.49 -4.51
C ALA A 236 -3.55 12.40 -3.93
N LEU A 237 -3.73 12.72 -2.64
CA LEU A 237 -5.05 12.71 -1.99
C LEU A 237 -5.97 13.82 -2.52
N ILE A 238 -5.40 15.01 -2.74
CA ILE A 238 -6.12 16.16 -3.31
C ILE A 238 -5.92 16.15 -4.83
N SER A 239 -7.02 16.31 -5.58
CA SER A 239 -6.98 16.55 -7.02
C SER A 239 -8.09 17.52 -7.44
N ASN A 240 -8.13 17.87 -8.72
CA ASN A 240 -9.19 18.71 -9.29
C ASN A 240 -10.52 17.95 -9.47
N GLU A 241 -10.50 16.62 -9.36
CA GLU A 241 -11.70 15.80 -9.51
C GLU A 241 -12.48 15.77 -8.20
N ARG A 242 -13.78 16.10 -8.27
CA ARG A 242 -14.64 16.11 -7.08
C ARG A 242 -14.89 14.72 -6.52
N ILE A 243 -14.94 13.70 -7.37
CA ILE A 243 -15.28 12.33 -6.97
C ILE A 243 -14.24 11.40 -7.54
N ARG A 244 -13.61 10.61 -6.66
CA ARG A 244 -12.57 9.66 -7.02
C ARG A 244 -12.86 8.31 -6.39
N ILE A 245 -12.48 7.26 -7.11
CA ILE A 245 -12.60 5.89 -6.64
C ILE A 245 -11.19 5.32 -6.57
N ILE A 246 -10.72 4.98 -5.38
CA ILE A 246 -9.47 4.23 -5.18
C ILE A 246 -9.85 2.78 -4.93
N CYS A 247 -9.57 1.92 -5.91
CA CYS A 247 -9.97 0.53 -5.90
C CYS A 247 -8.75 -0.39 -5.80
N GLY A 248 -8.82 -1.39 -4.92
CA GLY A 248 -7.77 -2.40 -4.77
C GLY A 248 -8.20 -3.52 -3.85
N LEU A 249 -7.54 -4.67 -3.92
CA LEU A 249 -7.83 -5.82 -3.05
C LEU A 249 -7.64 -5.48 -1.56
N SER A 250 -8.15 -6.33 -0.67
CA SER A 250 -7.84 -6.21 0.76
C SER A 250 -6.32 -6.25 0.96
N GLY A 251 -5.80 -5.47 1.92
CA GLY A 251 -4.35 -5.41 2.16
C GLY A 251 -3.53 -4.57 1.16
N SER A 252 -4.14 -3.97 0.13
CA SER A 252 -3.44 -3.10 -0.84
C SER A 252 -3.02 -1.73 -0.30
N GLY A 253 -3.19 -1.46 1.00
CA GLY A 253 -2.77 -0.20 1.62
C GLY A 253 -3.69 1.01 1.39
N LYS A 254 -4.92 0.87 0.88
CA LYS A 254 -5.86 2.00 0.63
C LYS A 254 -6.08 2.89 1.86
N THR A 255 -6.43 2.27 2.98
CA THR A 255 -6.73 2.98 4.23
C THR A 255 -5.48 3.63 4.82
N ALA A 256 -4.34 2.92 4.79
CA ALA A 256 -3.05 3.46 5.21
C ALA A 256 -2.61 4.66 4.36
N TRP A 257 -2.78 4.58 3.03
CA TRP A 257 -2.55 5.69 2.10
C TRP A 257 -3.42 6.89 2.45
N ALA A 258 -4.73 6.68 2.63
CA ALA A 258 -5.65 7.78 2.93
C ALA A 258 -5.32 8.45 4.26
N ALA A 259 -4.99 7.68 5.30
CA ALA A 259 -4.56 8.20 6.59
C ALA A 259 -3.25 8.98 6.49
N GLN A 260 -2.22 8.41 5.85
CA GLN A 260 -0.93 9.07 5.70
C GLN A 260 -1.04 10.35 4.88
N ALA A 261 -1.75 10.31 3.75
CA ALA A 261 -1.90 11.48 2.91
C ALA A 261 -2.75 12.58 3.57
N ALA A 262 -3.69 12.21 4.44
CA ALA A 262 -4.48 13.17 5.21
C ALA A 262 -3.64 13.94 6.24
N LEU A 263 -2.60 13.33 6.83
CA LEU A 263 -1.67 14.02 7.74
C LEU A 263 -0.93 15.19 7.07
N HIS A 264 -0.63 15.06 5.78
CA HIS A 264 0.09 16.06 5.00
C HIS A 264 -0.83 16.98 4.20
N SER A 265 -2.15 16.85 4.36
CA SER A 265 -3.16 17.63 3.66
C SER A 265 -3.39 18.99 4.33
N SER A 266 -3.46 20.05 3.53
CA SER A 266 -3.90 21.37 4.00
C SER A 266 -5.43 21.56 3.95
N GLN A 267 -6.18 20.60 3.38
CA GLN A 267 -7.64 20.63 3.32
C GLN A 267 -8.27 20.00 4.57
N LEU A 268 -9.51 20.40 4.89
CA LEU A 268 -10.27 19.78 5.98
C LEU A 268 -10.73 18.38 5.56
N CYS A 269 -10.06 17.36 6.10
CA CYS A 269 -10.36 15.96 5.82
C CYS A 269 -11.29 15.34 6.87
N ALA A 270 -12.23 14.52 6.40
CA ALA A 270 -13.04 13.65 7.22
C ALA A 270 -12.94 12.21 6.70
N TYR A 271 -13.05 11.26 7.62
CA TYR A 271 -12.99 9.84 7.35
C TYR A 271 -14.25 9.18 7.87
N TYR A 272 -14.75 8.19 7.13
CA TYR A 272 -15.90 7.41 7.55
C TYR A 272 -15.89 6.01 6.93
N ASP A 273 -15.88 4.98 7.75
CA ASP A 273 -16.05 3.59 7.33
C ASP A 273 -17.53 3.25 7.18
N THR A 274 -17.91 2.84 5.97
CA THR A 274 -19.29 2.46 5.62
C THR A 274 -19.58 0.98 5.84
N GLY A 275 -18.61 0.22 6.35
CA GLY A 275 -18.58 -1.25 6.35
C GLY A 275 -19.79 -1.96 6.96
N ASP A 276 -20.39 -1.37 8.01
CA ASP A 276 -21.46 -1.98 8.82
C ASP A 276 -22.78 -1.19 8.78
N ILE A 277 -22.89 -0.19 7.89
CA ILE A 277 -24.03 0.72 7.87
C ILE A 277 -25.07 0.26 6.86
N PRO A 278 -26.35 0.14 7.27
CA PRO A 278 -27.43 -0.07 6.32
C PRO A 278 -27.50 1.08 5.31
N ALA A 279 -27.53 0.75 4.01
CA ALA A 279 -27.50 1.74 2.93
C ALA A 279 -28.49 2.93 3.10
N PRO A 280 -29.75 2.73 3.55
CA PRO A 280 -30.69 3.85 3.74
C PRO A 280 -30.27 4.84 4.85
N ALA A 281 -29.46 4.41 5.81
CA ALA A 281 -29.02 5.23 6.95
C ALA A 281 -27.74 6.03 6.65
N LEU A 282 -27.08 5.80 5.51
CA LEU A 282 -25.78 6.40 5.20
C LEU A 282 -25.84 7.93 5.18
N ALA A 283 -26.78 8.51 4.43
CA ALA A 283 -26.87 9.96 4.26
C ALA A 283 -27.19 10.69 5.58
N SER A 284 -28.13 10.17 6.37
CA SER A 284 -28.50 10.77 7.66
C SER A 284 -27.40 10.63 8.71
N THR A 285 -26.61 9.55 8.65
CA THR A 285 -25.48 9.36 9.54
C THR A 285 -24.32 10.28 9.17
N LEU A 286 -23.95 10.35 7.90
CA LEU A 286 -22.87 11.22 7.42
C LEU A 286 -23.15 12.70 7.71
N VAL A 287 -24.35 13.20 7.42
CA VAL A 287 -24.67 14.61 7.70
C VAL A 287 -24.58 14.92 9.19
N ARG A 288 -24.97 13.99 10.07
CA ARG A 288 -24.87 14.16 11.52
C ARG A 288 -23.41 14.29 11.97
N GLU A 289 -22.55 13.37 11.55
CA GLU A 289 -21.13 13.38 11.93
C GLU A 289 -20.39 14.59 11.32
N LEU A 290 -20.67 14.93 10.06
CA LEU A 290 -20.07 16.08 9.38
C LEU A 290 -20.53 17.41 9.99
N ALA A 291 -21.82 17.57 10.27
CA ALA A 291 -22.34 18.76 10.93
C ALA A 291 -21.72 18.93 12.31
N ALA A 292 -21.55 17.84 13.07
CA ALA A 292 -20.89 17.88 14.37
C ALA A 292 -19.42 18.32 14.27
N LYS A 293 -18.69 17.85 13.25
CA LYS A 293 -17.26 18.18 13.05
C LYS A 293 -17.05 19.61 12.56
N PHE A 294 -17.88 20.07 11.62
CA PHE A 294 -17.59 21.27 10.82
C PHE A 294 -18.54 22.45 11.04
N ALA A 295 -19.71 22.28 11.67
CA ALA A 295 -20.58 23.40 12.01
C ALA A 295 -20.12 24.20 13.25
N GLY A 296 -19.07 23.73 13.95
CA GLY A 296 -18.45 24.44 15.07
C GLY A 296 -19.41 24.70 16.25
N SER A 297 -19.13 25.73 17.04
CA SER A 297 -19.96 26.15 18.18
C SER A 297 -21.25 26.90 17.78
N ASP A 298 -21.55 27.00 16.49
CA ASP A 298 -22.78 27.62 15.98
C ASP A 298 -23.96 26.64 16.14
N ASN A 299 -24.48 26.59 17.37
CA ASN A 299 -25.64 25.79 17.73
C ASN A 299 -26.88 26.10 16.86
N ASP A 300 -26.96 27.29 16.25
CA ASP A 300 -28.08 27.68 15.39
C ASP A 300 -27.93 27.16 13.95
N GLY A 301 -26.71 27.18 13.41
CA GLY A 301 -26.37 26.50 12.16
C GLY A 301 -26.60 24.99 12.23
N PHE A 302 -26.16 24.36 13.31
CA PHE A 302 -26.32 22.92 13.54
C PHE A 302 -27.80 22.47 13.56
N ARG A 303 -28.68 23.24 14.19
CA ARG A 303 -30.14 22.96 14.22
C ARG A 303 -30.83 23.12 12.87
N LYS A 304 -30.39 24.09 12.05
CA LYS A 304 -30.92 24.27 10.70
C LYS A 304 -30.60 23.10 9.78
N ILE A 305 -29.45 22.45 10.00
CA ILE A 305 -29.02 21.30 9.21
C ILE A 305 -29.80 20.03 9.59
N LEU A 306 -30.03 19.79 10.88
CA LEU A 306 -30.66 18.57 11.41
C LEU A 306 -32.10 18.79 11.87
N LEU A 307 -32.94 19.33 10.99
CA LEU A 307 -34.36 19.53 11.28
C LEU A 307 -35.10 18.19 11.45
N PRO A 308 -35.95 18.03 12.49
CA PRO A 308 -36.73 16.82 12.69
C PRO A 308 -37.62 16.49 11.48
N GLY A 309 -37.57 15.25 11.00
CA GLY A 309 -38.40 14.75 9.90
C GLY A 309 -37.88 14.99 8.48
N VAL A 310 -36.73 15.65 8.32
CA VAL A 310 -36.07 15.84 7.02
C VAL A 310 -35.35 14.56 6.58
N SER A 311 -35.37 14.26 5.27
CA SER A 311 -34.64 13.12 4.72
C SER A 311 -33.12 13.32 4.85
N GLY A 312 -32.35 12.23 4.98
CA GLY A 312 -30.88 12.33 5.08
C GLY A 312 -30.23 13.07 3.91
N TYR A 313 -30.76 12.91 2.69
CA TYR A 313 -30.24 13.60 1.50
C TYR A 313 -30.54 15.10 1.50
N ASP A 314 -31.72 15.52 1.96
CA ASP A 314 -32.07 16.94 2.04
C ASP A 314 -31.30 17.65 3.16
N ALA A 315 -31.06 16.97 4.28
CA ALA A 315 -30.16 17.44 5.32
C ALA A 315 -28.72 17.61 4.76
N LEU A 316 -28.24 16.66 3.96
CA LEU A 316 -26.92 16.74 3.33
C LEU A 316 -26.79 17.92 2.35
N ARG A 317 -27.84 18.20 1.55
CA ARG A 317 -27.91 19.40 0.69
C ARG A 317 -27.85 20.70 1.49
N THR A 318 -28.55 20.73 2.63
CA THR A 318 -28.55 21.87 3.55
C THR A 318 -27.17 22.08 4.15
N PHE A 319 -26.50 21.00 4.55
CA PHE A 319 -25.10 21.03 5.00
C PHE A 319 -24.14 21.52 3.93
N ASP A 320 -24.22 21.01 2.70
CA ASP A 320 -23.40 21.45 1.55
C ASP A 320 -23.56 22.95 1.28
N THR A 321 -24.79 23.47 1.37
CA THR A 321 -25.07 24.90 1.25
C THR A 321 -24.43 25.70 2.40
N TYR A 322 -24.54 25.20 3.64
CA TYR A 322 -23.95 25.84 4.82
C TYR A 322 -22.43 25.97 4.71
N ILE A 323 -21.72 24.88 4.37
CA ILE A 323 -20.25 24.91 4.25
C ILE A 323 -19.80 25.79 3.08
N THR A 324 -20.56 25.84 1.99
CA THR A 324 -20.28 26.70 0.84
C THR A 324 -20.35 28.18 1.22
N LEU A 325 -21.37 28.57 2.01
CA LEU A 325 -21.51 29.95 2.50
C LEU A 325 -20.37 30.37 3.44
N GLN A 326 -19.79 29.40 4.17
CA GLN A 326 -18.64 29.63 5.06
C GLN A 326 -17.30 29.58 4.31
N GLY A 327 -17.28 29.28 3.01
CA GLY A 327 -16.04 29.11 2.24
C GLY A 327 -15.22 27.88 2.65
N ILE A 328 -15.88 26.86 3.23
CA ILE A 328 -15.24 25.65 3.73
C ILE A 328 -15.27 24.58 2.64
N ASN A 329 -14.09 24.09 2.24
CA ASN A 329 -13.93 22.94 1.36
C ASN A 329 -13.59 21.70 2.18
N ILE A 330 -14.37 20.63 1.99
CA ILE A 330 -14.23 19.37 2.73
C ILE A 330 -13.85 18.26 1.75
N LEU A 331 -12.86 17.46 2.13
CA LEU A 331 -12.55 16.18 1.51
C LEU A 331 -13.03 15.05 2.41
N LEU A 332 -13.99 14.26 1.94
CA LEU A 332 -14.54 13.12 2.66
C LEU A 332 -14.01 11.80 2.07
N VAL A 333 -13.30 11.03 2.89
CA VAL A 333 -12.89 9.67 2.57
C VAL A 333 -13.95 8.71 3.08
N LEU A 334 -14.56 7.94 2.18
CA LEU A 334 -15.51 6.88 2.51
C LEU A 334 -14.86 5.51 2.33
N ASP A 335 -14.52 4.85 3.44
CA ASP A 335 -13.93 3.52 3.41
C ASP A 335 -15.02 2.43 3.25
N ASN A 336 -14.64 1.32 2.64
CA ASN A 336 -15.50 0.18 2.32
C ASN A 336 -16.74 0.51 1.47
N SER A 337 -16.68 1.59 0.68
CA SER A 337 -17.81 2.11 -0.11
C SER A 337 -18.42 1.08 -1.08
N HIS A 338 -17.63 0.10 -1.51
CA HIS A 338 -18.06 -1.02 -2.36
C HIS A 338 -19.16 -1.90 -1.72
N ARG A 339 -19.36 -1.86 -0.40
CA ARG A 339 -20.43 -2.58 0.30
C ARG A 339 -21.79 -1.90 0.19
N ILE A 340 -21.81 -0.63 -0.21
CA ILE A 340 -23.03 0.14 -0.41
C ILE A 340 -23.50 0.00 -1.87
N PRO A 341 -24.82 -0.15 -2.13
CA PRO A 341 -25.34 -0.17 -3.50
C PRO A 341 -25.01 1.11 -4.28
N ALA A 342 -24.63 0.95 -5.56
CA ALA A 342 -24.20 2.04 -6.43
C ALA A 342 -25.21 3.20 -6.51
N GLU A 343 -26.51 2.90 -6.57
CA GLU A 343 -27.56 3.93 -6.58
C GLU A 343 -27.57 4.80 -5.31
N THR A 344 -27.32 4.20 -4.14
CA THR A 344 -27.29 4.94 -2.86
C THR A 344 -26.10 5.90 -2.84
N ILE A 345 -24.91 5.43 -3.24
CA ILE A 345 -23.71 6.27 -3.36
C ILE A 345 -23.93 7.38 -4.39
N ARG A 346 -24.49 7.07 -5.57
CA ARG A 346 -24.81 8.08 -6.59
C ARG A 346 -25.73 9.18 -6.04
N ASN A 347 -26.79 8.81 -5.34
CA ASN A 347 -27.74 9.76 -4.76
C ASN A 347 -27.08 10.65 -3.69
N LEU A 348 -26.18 10.08 -2.88
CA LEU A 348 -25.38 10.81 -1.90
C LEU A 348 -24.46 11.83 -2.57
N LEU A 349 -23.69 11.39 -3.56
CA LEU A 349 -22.75 12.25 -4.31
C LEU A 349 -23.48 13.38 -5.04
N ASN A 350 -24.63 13.09 -5.66
CA ASN A 350 -25.46 14.08 -6.35
C ASN A 350 -26.17 15.08 -5.42
N SER A 351 -26.23 14.78 -4.12
CA SER A 351 -26.83 15.67 -3.12
C SER A 351 -25.89 16.77 -2.64
N THR A 352 -24.65 16.81 -3.14
CA THR A 352 -23.61 17.75 -2.72
C THR A 352 -22.89 18.33 -3.94
N LYS A 353 -22.37 19.55 -3.83
CA LYS A 353 -21.61 20.22 -4.90
C LYS A 353 -20.20 20.60 -4.45
N SER A 354 -20.01 20.95 -3.18
CA SER A 354 -18.75 21.50 -2.66
C SER A 354 -17.89 20.45 -1.95
N ILE A 355 -18.50 19.35 -1.52
CA ILE A 355 -17.79 18.23 -0.90
C ILE A 355 -17.08 17.40 -1.97
N HIS A 356 -15.78 17.18 -1.77
CA HIS A 356 -14.96 16.25 -2.54
C HIS A 356 -14.97 14.88 -1.87
N PHE A 357 -15.04 13.82 -2.66
CA PHE A 357 -15.18 12.44 -2.20
C PHE A 357 -14.06 11.57 -2.73
N VAL A 358 -13.47 10.79 -1.81
CA VAL A 358 -12.56 9.69 -2.14
C VAL A 358 -13.19 8.40 -1.62
N LEU A 359 -13.64 7.56 -2.54
CA LEU A 359 -14.26 6.28 -2.23
C LEU A 359 -13.18 5.19 -2.21
N LEU A 360 -12.93 4.59 -1.06
CA LEU A 360 -12.04 3.44 -0.96
C LEU A 360 -12.87 2.16 -1.16
N CYS A 361 -12.50 1.40 -2.20
CA CYS A 361 -13.29 0.27 -2.68
C CYS A 361 -12.44 -0.99 -2.83
N GLN A 362 -13.08 -2.15 -2.63
CA GLN A 362 -12.62 -3.40 -3.21
C GLN A 362 -13.30 -3.61 -4.56
N PRO A 363 -12.65 -4.31 -5.50
CA PRO A 363 -13.27 -4.58 -6.79
C PRO A 363 -14.52 -5.45 -6.63
N ASN A 364 -15.65 -4.98 -7.12
CA ASN A 364 -16.88 -5.77 -7.23
C ASN A 364 -17.81 -5.18 -8.32
N GLU A 365 -19.01 -5.76 -8.46
CA GLU A 365 -20.02 -5.32 -9.42
C GLU A 365 -20.56 -3.91 -9.12
N SER A 366 -20.78 -3.57 -7.83
CA SER A 366 -21.28 -2.24 -7.41
C SER A 366 -20.35 -1.11 -7.86
N VAL A 367 -19.03 -1.30 -7.77
CA VAL A 367 -18.05 -0.30 -8.24
C VAL A 367 -18.16 -0.10 -9.75
N ARG A 368 -18.31 -1.17 -10.53
CA ARG A 368 -18.47 -1.07 -12.00
C ARG A 368 -19.76 -0.39 -12.41
N GLU A 369 -20.84 -0.70 -11.70
CA GLU A 369 -22.12 -0.02 -11.88
C GLU A 369 -21.96 1.48 -11.60
N LEU A 370 -21.28 1.86 -10.52
CA LEU A 370 -21.01 3.26 -10.17
C LEU A 370 -20.15 3.98 -11.22
N GLU A 371 -19.08 3.35 -11.72
CA GLU A 371 -18.25 3.88 -12.81
C GLU A 371 -19.10 4.18 -14.06
N SER A 372 -19.98 3.25 -14.44
CA SER A 372 -20.89 3.39 -15.58
C SER A 372 -21.94 4.49 -15.37
N LEU A 373 -22.56 4.53 -14.17
CA LEU A 373 -23.60 5.49 -13.83
C LEU A 373 -23.08 6.93 -13.74
N MET A 374 -21.81 7.11 -13.38
CA MET A 374 -21.23 8.44 -13.12
C MET A 374 -20.19 8.87 -14.16
N GLY A 375 -19.75 7.99 -15.06
CA GLY A 375 -18.69 8.29 -16.02
C GLY A 375 -17.33 8.54 -15.36
N ILE A 376 -17.08 7.90 -14.21
CA ILE A 376 -15.83 8.03 -13.43
C ILE A 376 -14.99 6.77 -13.65
N HIS A 377 -13.66 6.93 -13.66
CA HIS A 377 -12.73 5.81 -13.72
C HIS A 377 -12.08 5.58 -12.37
N ARG A 378 -12.01 4.33 -11.94
CA ARG A 378 -11.26 3.96 -10.74
C ARG A 378 -9.75 4.11 -10.95
N GLU A 379 -9.08 4.57 -9.91
CA GLU A 379 -7.63 4.58 -9.75
C GLU A 379 -7.22 3.37 -8.91
N THR A 380 -6.02 2.83 -9.15
CA THR A 380 -5.49 1.68 -8.42
C THR A 380 -4.17 2.03 -7.75
N LEU A 381 -3.95 1.47 -6.56
CA LEU A 381 -2.64 1.47 -5.92
C LEU A 381 -1.85 0.29 -6.46
N LYS A 382 -0.66 0.56 -7.00
CA LYS A 382 0.14 -0.41 -7.76
C LYS A 382 1.03 -1.31 -6.89
N GLY A 383 0.93 -1.21 -5.56
CA GLY A 383 1.82 -1.91 -4.65
C GLY A 383 3.23 -1.33 -4.62
N TRP A 384 4.13 -2.09 -4.04
CA TRP A 384 5.55 -1.80 -3.91
C TRP A 384 6.37 -2.42 -5.05
N ASP A 385 7.37 -1.67 -5.50
CA ASP A 385 8.42 -2.21 -6.37
C ASP A 385 9.43 -3.04 -5.56
N ILE A 386 10.40 -3.64 -6.27
CA ILE A 386 11.42 -4.51 -5.66
C ILE A 386 12.24 -3.74 -4.62
N ASP A 387 12.59 -2.48 -4.89
CA ASP A 387 13.37 -1.63 -3.97
C ASP A 387 12.60 -1.36 -2.67
N SER A 388 11.32 -1.00 -2.78
CA SER A 388 10.44 -0.79 -1.63
C SER A 388 10.25 -2.07 -0.82
N ILE A 389 10.07 -3.22 -1.48
CA ILE A 389 9.97 -4.53 -0.84
C ILE A 389 11.26 -4.85 -0.09
N ALA A 390 12.42 -4.71 -0.73
CA ALA A 390 13.72 -4.99 -0.13
C ALA A 390 13.96 -4.09 1.09
N ALA A 391 13.64 -2.79 1.00
CA ALA A 391 13.75 -1.85 2.11
C ALA A 391 12.86 -2.23 3.31
N VAL A 392 11.60 -2.61 3.07
CA VAL A 392 10.67 -3.05 4.12
C VAL A 392 11.12 -4.36 4.76
N VAL A 393 11.57 -5.33 3.97
CA VAL A 393 12.10 -6.59 4.48
C VAL A 393 13.32 -6.33 5.37
N ASN A 394 14.26 -5.52 4.91
CA ASN A 394 15.45 -5.15 5.69
C ASN A 394 15.10 -4.40 6.99
N MET A 395 14.08 -3.54 6.96
CA MET A 395 13.56 -2.87 8.17
C MET A 395 13.01 -3.86 9.21
N LEU A 396 12.42 -4.96 8.75
CA LEU A 396 11.93 -6.05 9.59
C LEU A 396 13.02 -7.06 9.98
N GLY A 397 14.29 -6.82 9.61
CA GLY A 397 15.42 -7.69 9.89
C GLY A 397 15.61 -8.86 8.91
N GLY A 398 14.81 -8.89 7.84
CA GLY A 398 14.89 -9.85 6.75
C GLY A 398 16.01 -9.57 5.74
N TYR A 399 16.41 -10.59 5.00
CA TYR A 399 17.31 -10.48 3.86
C TYR A 399 16.92 -11.44 2.73
N GLY A 400 17.38 -11.17 1.51
CA GLY A 400 17.19 -12.04 0.37
C GLY A 400 17.94 -11.57 -0.86
N THR A 401 18.05 -12.42 -1.88
CA THR A 401 18.61 -12.05 -3.18
C THR A 401 17.67 -11.11 -3.95
N PRO A 402 18.15 -10.36 -4.95
CA PRO A 402 17.28 -9.62 -5.87
C PRO A 402 16.16 -10.49 -6.47
N GLN A 403 16.49 -11.73 -6.85
CA GLN A 403 15.50 -12.68 -7.36
C GLN A 403 14.49 -13.11 -6.28
N GLY A 404 14.95 -13.31 -5.03
CA GLY A 404 14.07 -13.59 -3.89
C GLY A 404 13.04 -12.49 -3.66
N PHE A 405 13.44 -11.22 -3.77
CA PHE A 405 12.50 -10.09 -3.66
C PHE A 405 11.54 -9.99 -4.84
N GLU A 406 11.97 -10.29 -6.07
CA GLU A 406 11.05 -10.36 -7.22
C GLU A 406 10.07 -11.53 -7.08
N ASN A 407 10.52 -12.68 -6.58
CA ASN A 407 9.66 -13.82 -6.29
C ASN A 407 8.63 -13.47 -5.21
N LEU A 408 9.04 -12.77 -4.16
CA LEU A 408 8.14 -12.27 -3.12
C LEU A 408 7.12 -11.27 -3.68
N LYS A 409 7.55 -10.36 -4.55
CA LYS A 409 6.67 -9.43 -5.27
C LYS A 409 5.64 -10.19 -6.11
N ASN A 410 6.08 -11.20 -6.87
CA ASN A 410 5.23 -12.02 -7.73
C ASN A 410 4.25 -12.90 -6.93
N TYR A 411 4.61 -13.32 -5.71
CA TYR A 411 3.69 -14.07 -4.84
C TYR A 411 2.64 -13.16 -4.19
N THR A 412 3.05 -11.98 -3.72
CA THR A 412 2.21 -11.05 -2.95
C THR A 412 1.46 -10.03 -3.81
N GLY A 413 1.80 -9.90 -5.09
CA GLY A 413 1.43 -8.78 -5.94
C GLY A 413 2.02 -7.44 -5.51
N GLY A 414 3.08 -7.46 -4.69
CA GLY A 414 3.67 -6.27 -4.08
C GLY A 414 2.75 -5.54 -3.10
N LEU A 415 1.67 -6.18 -2.63
CA LEU A 415 0.69 -5.52 -1.77
C LEU A 415 1.25 -5.36 -0.34
N PRO A 416 1.21 -4.14 0.24
CA PRO A 416 1.91 -3.83 1.49
C PRO A 416 1.67 -4.81 2.64
N LEU A 417 0.42 -5.16 2.93
CA LEU A 417 0.07 -6.06 4.02
C LEU A 417 0.64 -7.47 3.82
N TYR A 418 0.64 -7.96 2.58
CA TYR A 418 1.06 -9.32 2.26
C TYR A 418 2.59 -9.43 2.26
N VAL A 419 3.29 -8.41 1.73
CA VAL A 419 4.74 -8.32 1.84
C VAL A 419 5.19 -8.29 3.30
N GLN A 420 4.58 -7.44 4.13
CA GLN A 420 4.92 -7.35 5.55
C GLN A 420 4.61 -8.66 6.30
N SER A 421 3.47 -9.29 6.02
CA SER A 421 3.12 -10.58 6.62
C SER A 421 4.10 -11.68 6.24
N ALA A 422 4.50 -11.75 4.97
CA ALA A 422 5.47 -12.75 4.49
C ALA A 422 6.87 -12.50 5.08
N ALA A 423 7.30 -11.23 5.18
CA ALA A 423 8.56 -10.88 5.83
C ALA A 423 8.58 -11.26 7.32
N ASN A 424 7.48 -11.02 8.04
CA ASN A 424 7.33 -11.45 9.43
C ASN A 424 7.36 -12.99 9.56
N LEU A 425 6.71 -13.71 8.65
CA LEU A 425 6.76 -15.18 8.60
C LEU A 425 8.20 -15.68 8.37
N ALA A 426 8.94 -15.04 7.47
CA ALA A 426 10.34 -15.38 7.25
C ALA A 426 11.20 -15.17 8.51
N SER A 427 10.90 -14.12 9.28
CA SER A 427 11.59 -13.85 10.54
C SER A 427 11.32 -14.93 11.60
N THR A 428 10.09 -15.46 11.65
CA THR A 428 9.71 -16.48 12.64
C THR A 428 10.13 -17.90 12.26
N GLU A 429 10.08 -18.27 10.98
CA GLU A 429 10.22 -19.68 10.54
C GLU A 429 11.39 -19.95 9.58
N TYR A 430 12.00 -18.92 8.99
CA TYR A 430 12.98 -19.08 7.90
C TYR A 430 14.30 -18.33 8.15
N GLU A 431 14.65 -18.10 9.42
CA GLU A 431 15.90 -17.41 9.81
C GLU A 431 16.09 -16.05 9.12
N ASN A 432 14.98 -15.33 8.88
CA ASN A 432 14.94 -14.05 8.17
C ASN A 432 15.28 -14.13 6.66
N ASN A 433 15.36 -15.32 6.07
CA ASN A 433 15.71 -15.53 4.65
C ASN A 433 14.47 -15.61 3.74
N ILE A 434 14.31 -14.63 2.85
CA ILE A 434 13.19 -14.56 1.91
C ILE A 434 13.28 -15.59 0.79
N ASP A 435 14.48 -15.94 0.32
CA ASP A 435 14.64 -16.91 -0.77
C ASP A 435 14.11 -18.29 -0.37
N THR A 436 14.43 -18.74 0.85
CA THR A 436 13.95 -20.02 1.40
C THR A 436 12.43 -20.02 1.55
N LEU A 437 11.85 -18.93 2.07
CA LEU A 437 10.40 -18.79 2.18
C LEU A 437 9.74 -18.86 0.79
N CYS A 438 10.25 -18.10 -0.18
CA CYS A 438 9.66 -18.08 -1.53
C CYS A 438 9.74 -19.45 -2.20
N ALA A 439 10.82 -20.20 -2.00
CA ALA A 439 10.96 -21.57 -2.51
C ALA A 439 9.89 -22.49 -1.92
N ASP A 440 9.65 -22.43 -0.61
CA ASP A 440 8.63 -23.23 0.07
C ASP A 440 7.20 -22.82 -0.32
N LEU A 441 6.92 -21.52 -0.45
CA LEU A 441 5.62 -21.02 -0.93
C LEU A 441 5.35 -21.48 -2.37
N THR A 442 6.35 -21.44 -3.25
CA THR A 442 6.22 -21.89 -4.65
C THR A 442 5.93 -23.40 -4.73
N GLN A 443 6.59 -24.18 -3.88
CA GLN A 443 6.39 -25.63 -3.79
C GLN A 443 5.18 -26.02 -2.92
N GLN A 444 4.45 -25.04 -2.37
CA GLN A 444 3.32 -25.25 -1.44
C GLN A 444 3.69 -26.15 -0.24
N LYS A 445 4.92 -26.00 0.27
CA LYS A 445 5.47 -26.73 1.43
C LYS A 445 5.36 -25.98 2.74
N CYS A 446 5.06 -24.68 2.69
CA CYS A 446 4.84 -23.85 3.87
C CYS A 446 3.65 -24.39 4.67
N SER A 447 3.87 -24.75 5.93
CA SER A 447 2.81 -25.28 6.82
C SER A 447 1.93 -24.21 7.43
N THR A 448 2.42 -22.97 7.50
CA THR A 448 1.74 -21.83 8.11
C THR A 448 1.01 -21.03 7.02
N GLU A 449 -0.29 -20.83 7.19
CA GLU A 449 -1.07 -19.98 6.27
C GLU A 449 -0.62 -18.53 6.36
N THR A 450 -0.35 -17.92 5.21
CA THR A 450 -0.02 -16.50 5.09
C THR A 450 -1.26 -15.63 5.33
N ALA A 451 -1.08 -14.37 5.74
CA ALA A 451 -2.23 -13.44 5.85
C ALA A 451 -2.98 -13.27 4.52
N GLN A 452 -2.28 -13.39 3.39
CA GLN A 452 -2.86 -13.39 2.06
C GLN A 452 -3.85 -14.54 1.86
N GLU A 453 -3.45 -15.76 2.23
CA GLU A 453 -4.32 -16.95 2.16
C GLU A 453 -5.51 -16.81 3.08
N ILE A 454 -5.31 -16.37 4.32
CA ILE A 454 -6.40 -16.20 5.31
C ILE A 454 -7.42 -15.14 4.85
N ILE A 455 -6.95 -13.99 4.35
CA ILE A 455 -7.81 -12.85 4.00
C ILE A 455 -8.55 -13.10 2.67
N LEU A 456 -7.85 -13.60 1.65
CA LEU A 456 -8.43 -13.80 0.31
C LEU A 456 -9.20 -15.12 0.19
N SER A 457 -8.92 -16.14 1.02
CA SER A 457 -9.66 -17.42 0.98
C SER A 457 -11.15 -17.24 1.15
N ARG A 458 -11.60 -16.33 2.03
CA ARG A 458 -13.03 -16.04 2.22
C ARG A 458 -13.69 -15.50 0.95
N ILE A 459 -13.00 -14.64 0.21
CA ILE A 459 -13.48 -14.08 -1.05
C ILE A 459 -13.52 -15.19 -2.11
N TYR A 460 -12.45 -15.98 -2.20
CA TYR A 460 -12.32 -17.06 -3.16
C TYR A 460 -13.37 -18.17 -2.95
N GLN A 461 -13.56 -18.60 -1.70
CA GLN A 461 -14.55 -19.62 -1.30
C GLN A 461 -16.00 -19.16 -1.52
N GLY A 462 -16.26 -17.85 -1.52
CA GLY A 462 -17.57 -17.28 -1.84
C GLY A 462 -17.95 -17.35 -3.32
N LEU A 463 -17.02 -17.69 -4.22
CA LEU A 463 -17.28 -17.80 -5.65
C LEU A 463 -17.94 -19.13 -6.03
N ASP A 464 -18.70 -19.13 -7.13
CA ASP A 464 -19.22 -20.36 -7.74
C ASP A 464 -18.05 -21.34 -8.02
N LYS A 465 -18.23 -22.64 -7.76
CA LYS A 465 -17.18 -23.67 -7.97
C LYS A 465 -16.54 -23.58 -9.36
N VAL A 466 -17.36 -23.41 -10.41
CA VAL A 466 -16.85 -23.31 -11.79
C VAL A 466 -15.98 -22.07 -12.02
N ILE A 467 -16.23 -20.99 -11.30
CA ILE A 467 -15.39 -19.78 -11.34
C ILE A 467 -14.09 -19.99 -10.58
N GLN A 468 -14.10 -20.73 -9.46
CA GLN A 468 -12.89 -21.17 -8.76
C GLN A 468 -12.03 -22.05 -9.67
N ASP A 469 -12.61 -23.05 -10.33
CA ASP A 469 -11.90 -23.93 -11.26
C ASP A 469 -11.30 -23.13 -12.44
N SER A 470 -12.06 -22.15 -12.97
CA SER A 470 -11.59 -21.26 -14.02
C SER A 470 -10.44 -20.36 -13.57
N PHE A 471 -10.46 -19.85 -12.34
CA PHE A 471 -9.35 -19.09 -11.75
C PHE A 471 -8.11 -19.96 -11.56
N ALA A 472 -8.27 -21.20 -11.10
CA ALA A 472 -7.17 -22.13 -10.92
C ALA A 472 -6.46 -22.43 -12.24
N ILE A 473 -7.21 -22.73 -13.30
CA ILE A 473 -6.67 -22.98 -14.65
C ILE A 473 -5.99 -21.73 -15.20
N PHE A 474 -6.61 -20.55 -15.08
CA PHE A 474 -6.00 -19.32 -15.59
C PHE A 474 -4.75 -18.92 -14.79
N SER A 475 -4.66 -19.29 -13.51
CA SER A 475 -3.49 -19.06 -12.65
C SER A 475 -2.24 -19.84 -13.09
N LEU A 476 -2.37 -20.80 -14.01
CA LEU A 476 -1.21 -21.44 -14.65
C LEU A 476 -0.33 -20.43 -15.40
N ALA A 477 -0.92 -19.36 -15.95
CA ALA A 477 -0.19 -18.30 -16.65
C ALA A 477 0.14 -17.13 -15.70
N ASP A 478 1.42 -16.78 -15.60
CA ASP A 478 1.93 -15.54 -14.97
C ASP A 478 2.10 -14.36 -15.92
N VAL A 479 1.94 -14.60 -17.22
CA VAL A 479 1.97 -13.57 -18.26
C VAL A 479 0.57 -13.22 -18.75
N GLY A 480 0.43 -12.06 -19.38
CA GLY A 480 -0.84 -11.64 -19.94
C GLY A 480 -1.27 -12.52 -21.12
N LEU A 481 -2.48 -13.08 -21.06
CA LEU A 481 -3.13 -13.82 -22.15
C LEU A 481 -4.24 -12.98 -22.79
N SER A 482 -4.42 -13.09 -24.11
CA SER A 482 -5.54 -12.47 -24.81
C SER A 482 -6.88 -13.12 -24.44
N THR A 483 -7.98 -12.42 -24.74
CA THR A 483 -9.33 -12.95 -24.45
C THR A 483 -9.58 -14.28 -25.16
N ASP A 484 -9.11 -14.42 -26.41
CA ASP A 484 -9.31 -15.65 -27.20
C ASP A 484 -8.46 -16.81 -26.65
N GLU A 485 -7.22 -16.55 -26.23
CA GLU A 485 -6.35 -17.56 -25.59
C GLU A 485 -6.97 -18.08 -24.30
N ILE A 486 -7.49 -17.20 -23.44
CA ILE A 486 -8.13 -17.59 -22.17
C ILE A 486 -9.39 -18.41 -22.43
N VAL A 487 -10.20 -17.97 -23.40
CA VAL A 487 -11.43 -18.68 -23.77
C VAL A 487 -11.12 -20.07 -24.30
N THR A 488 -10.10 -20.24 -25.15
CA THR A 488 -9.64 -21.55 -25.63
C THR A 488 -9.12 -22.41 -24.48
N LEU A 489 -8.28 -21.84 -23.61
CA LEU A 489 -7.74 -22.55 -22.45
C LEU A 489 -8.87 -23.08 -21.55
N LEU A 490 -9.84 -22.24 -21.17
CA LEU A 490 -10.96 -22.66 -20.34
C LEU A 490 -11.89 -23.65 -21.05
N SER A 491 -12.14 -23.46 -22.35
CA SER A 491 -13.02 -24.31 -23.15
C SER A 491 -12.49 -25.74 -23.24
N HIS A 492 -11.20 -25.90 -23.54
CA HIS A 492 -10.57 -27.22 -23.66
C HIS A 492 -10.39 -27.88 -22.29
N SER A 493 -9.90 -27.12 -21.30
CA SER A 493 -9.58 -27.66 -19.97
C SER A 493 -10.82 -28.15 -19.20
N LEU A 494 -11.92 -27.39 -19.27
CA LEU A 494 -13.18 -27.73 -18.59
C LEU A 494 -14.16 -28.50 -19.49
N ASN A 495 -13.79 -28.80 -20.74
CA ASN A 495 -14.64 -29.40 -21.75
C ASN A 495 -16.02 -28.68 -21.88
N ILE A 496 -15.99 -27.36 -22.00
CA ILE A 496 -17.17 -26.51 -22.12
C ILE A 496 -17.23 -25.78 -23.46
N PRO A 497 -18.42 -25.47 -24.00
CA PRO A 497 -18.57 -24.63 -25.17
C PRO A 497 -17.95 -23.24 -24.99
N THR A 498 -17.37 -22.69 -26.07
CA THR A 498 -16.72 -21.36 -26.11
C THR A 498 -17.60 -20.23 -25.55
N ASN A 499 -18.91 -20.24 -25.82
CA ASN A 499 -19.83 -19.24 -25.30
C ASN A 499 -19.97 -19.27 -23.77
N LYS A 500 -19.87 -20.45 -23.14
CA LYS A 500 -19.84 -20.56 -21.67
C LYS A 500 -18.51 -20.06 -21.12
N ALA A 501 -17.39 -20.39 -21.75
CA ALA A 501 -16.07 -19.88 -21.34
C ALA A 501 -16.01 -18.33 -21.38
N VAL A 502 -16.61 -17.69 -22.38
CA VAL A 502 -16.75 -16.22 -22.44
C VAL A 502 -17.57 -15.67 -21.26
N ILE A 503 -18.66 -16.35 -20.86
CA ILE A 503 -19.47 -15.94 -19.70
C ILE A 503 -18.65 -16.07 -18.40
N TYR A 504 -17.88 -17.15 -18.25
CA TYR A 504 -17.03 -17.35 -17.08
C TYR A 504 -15.91 -16.32 -17.00
N LEU A 505 -15.25 -15.99 -18.12
CA LEU A 505 -14.29 -14.89 -18.16
C LEU A 505 -14.92 -13.54 -17.77
N LYS A 506 -16.16 -13.25 -18.22
CA LYS A 506 -16.88 -12.03 -17.80
C LYS A 506 -17.15 -12.01 -16.30
N LYS A 507 -17.59 -13.14 -15.73
CA LYS A 507 -17.81 -13.30 -14.28
C LYS A 507 -16.51 -13.15 -13.48
N MET A 508 -15.43 -13.81 -13.90
CA MET A 508 -14.10 -13.66 -13.30
C MET A 508 -13.65 -12.21 -13.32
N ARG A 509 -13.78 -11.53 -14.46
CA ARG A 509 -13.51 -10.10 -14.54
C ARG A 509 -14.36 -9.32 -13.54
N ALA A 510 -15.64 -9.63 -13.35
CA ALA A 510 -16.52 -8.92 -12.42
C ALA A 510 -16.07 -8.94 -10.96
N THR A 511 -15.31 -9.96 -10.54
CA THR A 511 -14.65 -9.99 -9.22
C THR A 511 -13.52 -8.96 -9.09
N GLY A 512 -13.03 -8.45 -10.23
CA GLY A 512 -11.86 -7.58 -10.38
C GLY A 512 -10.54 -8.14 -9.86
N ALA A 513 -10.46 -9.47 -9.68
CA ALA A 513 -9.19 -10.19 -9.53
C ALA A 513 -8.55 -10.57 -10.88
N VAL A 514 -9.20 -10.23 -12.00
CA VAL A 514 -8.59 -10.29 -13.34
C VAL A 514 -8.31 -8.86 -13.79
N GLU A 515 -7.04 -8.59 -14.07
CA GLU A 515 -6.54 -7.28 -14.43
C GLU A 515 -6.23 -7.20 -15.93
N ALA A 516 -6.28 -5.97 -16.46
CA ALA A 516 -5.76 -5.70 -17.78
C ALA A 516 -4.23 -5.60 -17.69
N PHE A 517 -3.54 -6.43 -18.46
CA PHE A 517 -2.09 -6.43 -18.58
C PHE A 517 -1.74 -5.91 -19.97
N GLY A 518 -0.96 -4.82 -20.04
CA GLY A 518 -0.72 -4.09 -21.28
C GLY A 518 -2.01 -3.63 -21.97
N ASN A 519 -1.96 -3.44 -23.30
CA ASN A 519 -3.07 -2.84 -24.06
C ASN A 519 -4.18 -3.83 -24.47
N LYS A 520 -3.94 -5.15 -24.45
CA LYS A 520 -4.89 -6.16 -24.99
C LYS A 520 -4.92 -7.52 -24.26
N THR A 521 -4.14 -7.70 -23.21
CA THR A 521 -4.07 -8.98 -22.50
C THR A 521 -4.65 -8.87 -21.09
N LEU A 522 -4.99 -10.02 -20.51
CA LEU A 522 -5.53 -10.15 -19.16
C LEU A 522 -4.64 -11.10 -18.35
N LYS A 523 -4.57 -10.87 -17.05
CA LYS A 523 -3.85 -11.73 -16.10
C LYS A 523 -4.66 -11.85 -14.81
N VAL A 524 -4.55 -12.97 -14.10
CA VAL A 524 -5.03 -13.08 -12.71
C VAL A 524 -4.11 -12.23 -11.83
N HIS A 525 -4.68 -11.41 -10.94
CA HIS A 525 -3.90 -10.64 -9.99
C HIS A 525 -2.99 -11.57 -9.18
N ASP A 526 -1.70 -11.23 -9.07
CA ASP A 526 -0.67 -12.09 -8.50
C ASP A 526 -1.01 -12.58 -7.09
N SER A 527 -1.54 -11.70 -6.22
CA SER A 527 -1.99 -12.10 -4.89
C SER A 527 -3.12 -13.15 -4.86
N LEU A 528 -3.97 -13.24 -5.89
CA LEU A 528 -5.00 -14.27 -5.97
C LEU A 528 -4.50 -15.55 -6.66
N ARG A 529 -3.47 -15.42 -7.50
CA ARG A 529 -2.87 -16.55 -8.23
C ARG A 529 -2.40 -17.66 -7.28
N ALA A 530 -1.84 -17.30 -6.11
CA ALA A 530 -1.45 -18.27 -5.09
C ALA A 530 -2.60 -19.21 -4.67
N LEU A 531 -3.78 -18.63 -4.38
CA LEU A 531 -4.99 -19.41 -4.06
C LEU A 531 -5.48 -20.24 -5.25
N GLY A 532 -5.39 -19.69 -6.46
CA GLY A 532 -5.70 -20.43 -7.69
C GLY A 532 -4.81 -21.66 -7.88
N LEU A 533 -3.51 -21.53 -7.62
CA LEU A 533 -2.56 -22.65 -7.70
C LEU A 533 -2.75 -23.68 -6.59
N ILE A 534 -3.19 -23.29 -5.41
CA ILE A 534 -3.58 -24.24 -4.35
C ILE A 534 -4.85 -25.00 -4.76
N HIS A 535 -5.86 -24.29 -5.28
CA HIS A 535 -7.09 -24.91 -5.78
C HIS A 535 -6.84 -25.82 -6.99
N LEU A 536 -5.84 -25.51 -7.82
CA LEU A 536 -5.46 -26.34 -8.96
C LEU A 536 -5.12 -27.78 -8.53
N ASN A 537 -4.49 -27.96 -7.37
CA ASN A 537 -4.16 -29.28 -6.82
C ASN A 537 -5.39 -30.08 -6.34
N LEU A 538 -6.56 -29.44 -6.26
CA LEU A 538 -7.84 -30.08 -5.95
C LEU A 538 -8.61 -30.50 -7.21
N LEU A 539 -8.15 -30.11 -8.40
CA LEU A 539 -8.73 -30.53 -9.67
C LEU A 539 -8.22 -31.92 -10.07
N ASP A 540 -8.98 -32.61 -10.93
CA ASP A 540 -8.59 -33.90 -11.47
C ASP A 540 -7.30 -33.77 -12.31
N GLU A 541 -6.38 -34.73 -12.20
CA GLU A 541 -5.08 -34.72 -12.91
C GLU A 541 -5.26 -34.57 -14.44
N GLU A 542 -6.30 -35.16 -15.01
CA GLU A 542 -6.64 -35.05 -16.43
C GLU A 542 -6.92 -33.60 -16.85
N VAL A 543 -7.60 -32.83 -16.01
CA VAL A 543 -7.89 -31.40 -16.25
C VAL A 543 -6.60 -30.59 -16.19
N ILE A 544 -5.74 -30.85 -15.20
CA ILE A 544 -4.44 -30.16 -15.05
C ILE A 544 -3.56 -30.44 -16.27
N GLN A 545 -3.45 -31.70 -16.68
CA GLN A 545 -2.65 -32.11 -17.83
C GLN A 545 -3.17 -31.50 -19.13
N THR A 546 -4.49 -31.52 -19.36
CA THR A 546 -5.14 -30.89 -20.52
C THR A 546 -4.90 -29.38 -20.54
N SER A 547 -4.95 -28.73 -19.37
CA SER A 547 -4.70 -27.30 -19.22
C SER A 547 -3.27 -26.94 -19.59
N LEU A 548 -2.28 -27.70 -19.08
CA LEU A 548 -0.86 -27.49 -19.37
C LEU A 548 -0.53 -27.72 -20.86
N ILE A 549 -1.08 -28.78 -21.48
CA ILE A 549 -0.89 -29.04 -22.91
C ILE A 549 -1.51 -27.92 -23.75
N THR A 550 -2.74 -27.50 -23.43
CA THR A 550 -3.41 -26.41 -24.14
C THR A 550 -2.64 -25.10 -24.00
N LEU A 551 -2.15 -24.80 -22.80
CA LEU A 551 -1.34 -23.61 -22.55
C LEU A 551 -0.03 -23.66 -23.34
N LYS A 552 0.67 -24.79 -23.36
CA LYS A 552 1.87 -25.01 -24.19
C LYS A 552 1.61 -24.65 -25.65
N ASP A 553 0.57 -25.22 -26.24
CA ASP A 553 0.27 -25.04 -27.66
C ASP A 553 -0.11 -23.58 -27.98
N LEU A 554 -0.86 -22.92 -27.08
CA LEU A 554 -1.20 -21.49 -27.20
C LEU A 554 0.06 -20.61 -27.16
N ILE A 555 0.96 -20.84 -26.20
CA ILE A 555 2.18 -20.05 -26.07
C ILE A 555 3.12 -20.26 -27.27
N ILE A 556 3.30 -21.51 -27.73
CA ILE A 556 4.11 -21.80 -28.94
C ILE A 556 3.52 -21.10 -30.17
N SER A 557 2.20 -21.14 -30.35
CA SER A 557 1.52 -20.47 -31.46
C SER A 557 1.70 -18.95 -31.42
N SER A 558 1.57 -18.35 -30.22
CA SER A 558 1.78 -16.92 -30.02
C SER A 558 3.23 -16.52 -30.25
N LEU A 559 4.21 -17.29 -29.77
CA LEU A 559 5.64 -17.03 -29.98
C LEU A 559 6.00 -16.99 -31.46
N HIS A 560 5.45 -17.91 -32.27
CA HIS A 560 5.67 -17.89 -33.72
C HIS A 560 5.07 -16.66 -34.41
N LYS A 561 3.93 -16.16 -33.92
CA LYS A 561 3.18 -15.07 -34.55
C LYS A 561 3.69 -13.70 -34.13
N ASP A 562 3.83 -13.49 -32.83
CA ASP A 562 4.06 -12.18 -32.21
C ASP A 562 5.52 -11.98 -31.77
N ARG A 563 6.32 -13.07 -31.68
CA ARG A 563 7.71 -13.09 -31.21
C ARG A 563 7.90 -12.43 -29.84
N ASP A 564 6.88 -12.50 -28.99
CA ASP A 564 6.90 -11.95 -27.64
C ASP A 564 7.67 -12.89 -26.69
N THR A 565 8.97 -12.64 -26.54
CA THR A 565 9.85 -13.44 -25.69
C THR A 565 9.51 -13.38 -24.21
N SER A 566 8.69 -12.41 -23.75
CA SER A 566 8.27 -12.33 -22.35
C SER A 566 7.50 -13.59 -21.89
N ARG A 567 6.92 -14.33 -22.84
CA ARG A 567 6.14 -15.56 -22.60
C ARG A 567 6.99 -16.83 -22.57
N PHE A 568 8.27 -16.76 -22.94
CA PHE A 568 9.14 -17.92 -23.04
C PHE A 568 9.42 -18.55 -21.68
N ALA A 569 9.54 -17.74 -20.62
CA ALA A 569 9.68 -18.22 -19.24
C ALA A 569 8.52 -19.14 -18.82
N LEU A 570 7.29 -18.73 -19.14
CA LEU A 570 6.10 -19.55 -18.89
C LEU A 570 6.17 -20.87 -19.67
N LEU A 571 6.58 -20.84 -20.94
CA LEU A 571 6.70 -22.06 -21.74
C LEU A 571 7.65 -23.09 -21.11
N ILE A 572 8.81 -22.62 -20.61
CA ILE A 572 9.75 -23.46 -19.87
C ILE A 572 9.12 -24.08 -18.62
N GLN A 573 8.43 -23.28 -17.81
CA GLN A 573 7.75 -23.78 -16.62
C GLN A 573 6.67 -24.83 -16.99
N VAL A 574 5.97 -24.63 -18.10
CA VAL A 574 5.01 -25.62 -18.61
C VAL A 574 5.71 -26.92 -19.02
N PHE A 575 6.86 -26.85 -19.71
CA PHE A 575 7.64 -28.06 -20.04
C PHE A 575 8.11 -28.81 -18.80
N ILE A 576 8.58 -28.10 -17.76
CA ILE A 576 8.99 -28.70 -16.49
C ILE A 576 7.79 -29.40 -15.83
N LYS A 577 6.62 -28.74 -15.75
CA LYS A 577 5.40 -29.32 -15.16
C LYS A 577 4.85 -30.50 -15.96
N LEU A 578 5.02 -30.50 -17.27
CA LEU A 578 4.68 -31.62 -18.15
C LEU A 578 5.74 -32.74 -18.14
N ASN A 579 6.88 -32.52 -17.48
CA ASN A 579 8.06 -33.39 -17.53
C ASN A 579 8.51 -33.68 -18.98
N ASP A 580 8.43 -32.68 -19.86
CA ASP A 580 8.85 -32.77 -21.26
C ASP A 580 10.36 -32.58 -21.39
N VAL A 581 11.11 -33.55 -20.86
CA VAL A 581 12.58 -33.53 -20.80
C VAL A 581 13.21 -33.35 -22.19
N MET A 582 12.55 -33.86 -23.23
CA MET A 582 13.06 -33.81 -24.60
C MET A 582 13.08 -32.37 -25.15
N ALA A 583 11.99 -31.62 -24.91
CA ALA A 583 11.95 -30.21 -25.22
C ALA A 583 13.00 -29.42 -24.40
N LEU A 584 13.16 -29.74 -23.11
CA LEU A 584 14.15 -29.10 -22.25
C LEU A 584 15.59 -29.33 -22.73
N ILE A 585 15.94 -30.56 -23.16
CA ILE A 585 17.25 -30.87 -23.75
C ILE A 585 17.46 -30.12 -25.08
N SER A 586 16.42 -30.04 -25.92
CA SER A 586 16.53 -29.32 -27.19
C SER A 586 16.78 -27.82 -26.98
N ILE A 587 16.26 -27.24 -25.90
CA ILE A 587 16.41 -25.81 -25.60
C ILE A 587 17.70 -25.53 -24.81
N SER A 588 18.23 -26.49 -24.05
CA SER A 588 19.42 -26.28 -23.21
C SER A 588 20.71 -26.04 -24.02
N GLY A 589 20.72 -26.39 -25.30
CA GLY A 589 21.82 -26.06 -26.23
C GLY A 589 21.69 -24.68 -26.89
N GLU A 590 20.55 -24.01 -26.76
CA GLU A 590 20.28 -22.73 -27.40
C GLU A 590 20.76 -21.56 -26.55
N GLU A 591 21.59 -20.67 -27.10
CA GLU A 591 22.16 -19.56 -26.32
C GLU A 591 21.10 -18.58 -25.79
N LEU A 592 20.01 -18.39 -26.54
CA LEU A 592 18.89 -17.51 -26.16
C LEU A 592 18.31 -17.87 -24.79
N PHE A 593 18.31 -19.15 -24.43
CA PHE A 593 17.81 -19.64 -23.15
C PHE A 593 18.58 -19.04 -21.97
N TYR A 594 19.91 -18.99 -22.09
CA TYR A 594 20.78 -18.47 -21.05
C TYR A 594 20.78 -16.95 -20.97
N GLU A 595 20.46 -16.26 -22.08
CA GLU A 595 20.28 -14.80 -22.09
C GLU A 595 19.10 -14.33 -21.23
N MET A 596 18.17 -15.23 -20.90
CA MET A 596 16.95 -14.93 -20.14
C MET A 596 17.04 -15.26 -18.64
N GLY A 597 18.15 -15.86 -18.17
CA GLY A 597 18.39 -16.11 -16.74
C GLY A 597 17.56 -17.24 -16.09
N ILE A 598 16.97 -18.15 -16.87
CA ILE A 598 16.03 -19.20 -16.41
C ILE A 598 16.74 -20.57 -16.21
N ASN A 599 18.00 -20.57 -15.78
CA ASN A 599 18.90 -21.73 -15.94
C ASN A 599 18.70 -22.84 -14.89
N THR A 600 18.49 -22.48 -13.62
CA THR A 600 18.64 -23.41 -12.49
C THR A 600 17.63 -24.56 -12.49
N ASP A 601 16.35 -24.27 -12.76
CA ASP A 601 15.29 -25.28 -12.69
C ASP A 601 15.34 -26.26 -13.87
N ILE A 602 15.75 -25.79 -15.06
CA ILE A 602 15.98 -26.67 -16.21
C ILE A 602 17.14 -27.61 -15.92
N MET A 603 18.27 -27.09 -15.45
CA MET A 603 19.46 -27.91 -15.23
C MET A 603 19.21 -29.00 -14.18
N ALA A 604 18.46 -28.68 -13.11
CA ALA A 604 18.02 -29.68 -12.13
C ALA A 604 17.12 -30.77 -12.76
N SER A 605 16.20 -30.38 -13.65
CA SER A 605 15.33 -31.32 -14.37
C SER A 605 16.14 -32.23 -15.33
N ILE A 606 17.10 -31.67 -16.07
CA ILE A 606 17.99 -32.41 -16.98
C ILE A 606 18.90 -33.36 -16.18
N GLU A 607 19.48 -32.91 -15.06
CA GLU A 607 20.30 -33.77 -14.18
C GLU A 607 19.48 -34.92 -13.58
N SER A 608 18.26 -34.65 -13.14
CA SER A 608 17.34 -35.69 -12.66
C SER A 608 17.06 -36.74 -13.74
N ALA A 609 16.82 -36.29 -14.98
CA ALA A 609 16.57 -37.18 -16.10
C ALA A 609 17.82 -37.99 -16.53
N LEU A 610 19.02 -37.43 -16.44
CA LEU A 610 20.28 -38.16 -16.68
C LEU A 610 20.52 -39.28 -15.67
N ASN A 611 20.07 -39.11 -14.43
CA ASN A 611 20.10 -40.13 -13.39
C ASN A 611 19.03 -41.21 -13.56
N SER A 612 18.09 -41.03 -14.49
CA SER A 612 17.07 -42.00 -14.85
C SER A 612 17.48 -42.79 -16.10
N ASP A 613 17.11 -44.08 -16.18
CA ASP A 613 17.40 -44.93 -17.36
C ASP A 613 16.46 -44.65 -18.56
N VAL A 614 15.81 -43.49 -18.60
CA VAL A 614 14.75 -43.17 -19.58
C VAL A 614 15.31 -42.61 -20.89
N LEU A 615 16.50 -42.01 -20.89
CA LEU A 615 17.07 -41.31 -22.05
C LEU A 615 17.91 -42.23 -22.97
N GLY A 616 17.69 -42.11 -24.28
CA GLY A 616 18.56 -42.70 -25.31
C GLY A 616 19.93 -42.04 -25.39
N ALA A 617 20.91 -42.68 -26.04
CA ALA A 617 22.31 -42.24 -26.08
C ALA A 617 22.51 -40.80 -26.62
N GLU A 618 21.80 -40.43 -27.69
CA GLU A 618 21.84 -39.09 -28.27
C GLU A 618 21.30 -38.01 -27.32
N HIS A 619 20.16 -38.26 -26.67
CA HIS A 619 19.59 -37.34 -25.69
C HIS A 619 20.46 -37.21 -24.44
N LYS A 620 21.08 -38.30 -23.98
CA LYS A 620 22.08 -38.27 -22.89
C LYS A 620 23.27 -37.40 -23.28
N PHE A 621 23.74 -37.48 -24.53
CA PHE A 621 24.83 -36.64 -25.01
C PHE A 621 24.48 -35.15 -24.98
N TRP A 622 23.34 -34.75 -25.55
CA TRP A 622 22.91 -33.35 -25.61
C TRP A 622 22.54 -32.78 -24.23
N ALA A 623 22.00 -33.60 -23.33
CA ALA A 623 21.81 -33.25 -21.93
C ALA A 623 23.14 -32.91 -21.22
N LEU A 624 24.17 -33.75 -21.41
CA LEU A 624 25.50 -33.50 -20.87
C LEU A 624 26.16 -32.26 -21.51
N ASP A 625 25.99 -32.06 -22.82
CA ASP A 625 26.52 -30.87 -23.52
C ASP A 625 25.93 -29.58 -22.96
N GLY A 626 24.60 -29.53 -22.76
CA GLY A 626 23.92 -28.40 -22.11
C GLY A 626 24.45 -28.12 -20.71
N LEU A 627 24.64 -29.16 -19.87
CA LEU A 627 25.21 -29.00 -18.53
C LEU A 627 26.66 -28.51 -18.55
N VAL A 628 27.49 -28.97 -19.50
CA VAL A 628 28.86 -28.48 -19.66
C VAL A 628 28.87 -27.03 -20.17
N PHE A 629 27.98 -26.69 -21.12
CA PHE A 629 27.82 -25.31 -21.60
C PHE A 629 27.45 -24.37 -20.45
N SER A 630 26.45 -24.73 -19.66
CA SER A 630 26.02 -24.00 -18.46
C SER A 630 27.19 -23.76 -17.50
N ALA A 631 27.93 -24.82 -17.15
CA ALA A 631 29.10 -24.73 -16.27
C ALA A 631 30.19 -23.79 -16.81
N PHE A 632 30.46 -23.82 -18.12
CA PHE A 632 31.42 -22.91 -18.75
C PHE A 632 30.97 -21.45 -18.70
N ARG A 633 29.67 -21.19 -18.90
CA ARG A 633 29.11 -19.84 -18.86
C ARG A 633 29.17 -19.25 -17.45
N GLU A 634 28.90 -20.06 -16.43
CA GLU A 634 28.94 -19.67 -15.01
C GLU A 634 30.37 -19.64 -14.42
N GLY A 635 31.38 -20.06 -15.18
CA GLY A 635 32.77 -20.14 -14.71
C GLY A 635 33.06 -21.33 -13.80
N HIS A 636 32.12 -22.27 -13.65
CA HIS A 636 32.25 -23.50 -12.89
C HIS A 636 32.99 -24.60 -13.68
N PHE A 637 34.19 -24.29 -14.18
CA PHE A 637 34.98 -25.22 -15.01
C PHE A 637 35.36 -26.52 -14.29
N GLN A 638 35.35 -26.54 -12.96
CA GLN A 638 35.58 -27.74 -12.16
C GLN A 638 34.51 -28.83 -12.32
N ASP A 639 33.29 -28.49 -12.75
CA ASP A 639 32.18 -29.44 -12.87
C ASP A 639 32.12 -30.10 -14.25
N ALA A 640 32.89 -29.59 -15.22
CA ALA A 640 32.91 -30.09 -16.59
C ALA A 640 33.65 -31.42 -16.81
N PRO A 641 34.80 -31.73 -16.15
CA PRO A 641 35.55 -32.96 -16.39
C PRO A 641 34.73 -34.26 -16.29
N PRO A 642 33.98 -34.55 -15.21
CA PRO A 642 33.24 -35.82 -15.12
C PRO A 642 32.15 -35.93 -16.19
N ARG A 643 31.52 -34.81 -16.57
CA ARG A 643 30.51 -34.77 -17.62
C ARG A 643 31.13 -35.01 -19.01
N LEU A 644 32.31 -34.46 -19.27
CA LEU A 644 33.05 -34.70 -20.52
C LEU A 644 33.57 -36.14 -20.62
N GLU A 645 33.99 -36.76 -19.52
CA GLU A 645 34.33 -38.19 -19.51
C GLU A 645 33.11 -39.06 -19.86
N ALA A 646 31.93 -38.74 -19.32
CA ALA A 646 30.69 -39.41 -19.70
C ALA A 646 30.33 -39.22 -21.19
N MET A 647 30.51 -38.01 -21.73
CA MET A 647 30.35 -37.75 -23.17
C MET A 647 31.34 -38.57 -24.02
N GLU A 648 32.59 -38.69 -23.58
CA GLU A 648 33.62 -39.49 -24.26
C GLU A 648 33.25 -40.97 -24.30
N HIS A 649 32.73 -41.50 -23.19
CA HIS A 649 32.20 -42.87 -23.13
C HIS A 649 31.02 -43.09 -24.08
N LEU A 650 30.08 -42.14 -24.15
CA LEU A 650 28.95 -42.21 -25.08
C LEU A 650 29.44 -42.23 -26.54
N ILE A 651 30.40 -41.37 -26.89
CA ILE A 651 31.00 -41.33 -28.23
C ILE A 651 31.72 -42.64 -28.58
N ALA A 652 32.41 -43.24 -27.62
CA ALA A 652 33.12 -44.50 -27.85
C ALA A 652 32.19 -45.70 -28.05
N GLN A 653 30.97 -45.66 -27.51
CA GLN A 653 30.03 -46.79 -27.47
C GLN A 653 28.91 -46.72 -28.52
N ASN A 654 28.71 -45.57 -29.16
CA ASN A 654 27.59 -45.33 -30.08
C ASN A 654 28.07 -44.69 -31.39
N GLU A 655 27.34 -44.93 -32.49
CA GLU A 655 27.60 -44.24 -33.75
C GLU A 655 26.92 -42.86 -33.73
N PHE A 656 27.70 -41.82 -33.42
CA PHE A 656 27.24 -40.43 -33.51
C PHE A 656 27.58 -39.75 -34.82
N SER A 657 26.83 -38.69 -35.13
CA SER A 657 27.08 -37.85 -36.29
C SER A 657 28.31 -36.94 -36.09
N TYR A 658 28.66 -36.17 -37.11
CA TYR A 658 29.72 -35.17 -36.98
C TYR A 658 29.39 -34.11 -35.90
N ARG A 659 28.10 -33.86 -35.64
CA ARG A 659 27.63 -32.78 -34.75
C ARG A 659 28.09 -33.00 -33.31
N GLU A 660 27.89 -34.20 -32.78
CA GLU A 660 28.31 -34.58 -31.42
C GLU A 660 29.83 -34.57 -31.28
N HIS A 661 30.55 -35.09 -32.28
CA HIS A 661 32.01 -35.11 -32.27
C HIS A 661 32.60 -33.70 -32.24
N VAL A 662 32.05 -32.78 -33.03
CA VAL A 662 32.51 -31.39 -33.10
C VAL A 662 32.17 -30.65 -31.81
N ALA A 663 30.96 -30.79 -31.28
CA ALA A 663 30.55 -30.18 -30.01
C ALA A 663 31.48 -30.61 -28.86
N PHE A 664 31.70 -31.92 -28.70
CA PHE A 664 32.61 -32.47 -27.72
C PHE A 664 34.05 -31.95 -27.88
N GLY A 665 34.55 -31.91 -29.11
CA GLY A 665 35.89 -31.40 -29.42
C GLY A 665 36.06 -29.92 -29.03
N MET A 666 35.07 -29.08 -29.31
CA MET A 666 35.07 -27.67 -28.90
C MET A 666 35.12 -27.53 -27.37
N LYS A 667 34.34 -28.32 -26.62
CA LYS A 667 34.37 -28.28 -25.15
C LYS A 667 35.74 -28.68 -24.58
N LYS A 668 36.37 -29.74 -25.13
CA LYS A 668 37.73 -30.14 -24.73
C LYS A 668 38.76 -29.03 -25.00
N ILE A 669 38.66 -28.35 -26.15
CA ILE A 669 39.56 -27.23 -26.49
C ILE A 669 39.42 -26.10 -25.45
N LEU A 670 38.20 -25.69 -25.11
CA LEU A 670 37.95 -24.63 -24.13
C LEU A 670 38.45 -25.02 -22.73
N LEU A 671 38.18 -26.25 -22.28
CA LEU A 671 38.68 -26.73 -20.98
C LEU A 671 40.22 -26.84 -20.95
N ALA A 672 40.85 -27.27 -22.04
CA ALA A 672 42.30 -27.33 -22.14
C ALA A 672 42.93 -25.93 -22.10
N ALA A 673 42.28 -24.95 -22.73
CA ALA A 673 42.72 -23.55 -22.70
C ALA A 673 42.60 -22.94 -21.31
N GLU A 674 41.50 -23.19 -20.60
CA GLU A 674 41.31 -22.76 -19.21
C GLU A 674 42.39 -23.30 -18.28
N ASN A 675 42.77 -24.57 -18.47
CA ASN A 675 43.84 -25.22 -17.73
C ASN A 675 45.26 -24.84 -18.19
N GLY A 676 45.42 -23.88 -19.11
CA GLY A 676 46.72 -23.43 -19.63
C GLY A 676 47.47 -24.46 -20.50
N LYS A 677 46.80 -25.52 -20.97
CA LYS A 677 47.42 -26.64 -21.73
C LYS A 677 47.55 -26.31 -23.22
N ALA A 678 48.45 -25.38 -23.55
CA ALA A 678 48.60 -24.86 -24.90
C ALA A 678 48.93 -25.92 -25.98
N GLN A 679 49.70 -26.96 -25.65
CA GLN A 679 50.03 -28.04 -26.61
C GLN A 679 48.81 -28.92 -26.91
N GLU A 680 48.00 -29.19 -25.90
CA GLU A 680 46.78 -29.98 -26.03
C GLU A 680 45.73 -29.26 -26.88
N VAL A 681 45.60 -27.93 -26.71
CA VAL A 681 44.73 -27.11 -27.57
C VAL A 681 45.12 -27.20 -29.04
N GLU A 682 46.41 -27.15 -29.38
CA GLU A 682 46.85 -27.27 -30.78
C GLU A 682 46.61 -28.68 -31.32
N ARG A 683 46.86 -29.72 -30.52
CA ARG A 683 46.59 -31.13 -30.87
C ARG A 683 45.11 -31.35 -31.18
N LEU A 684 44.23 -30.93 -30.27
CA LEU A 684 42.77 -31.03 -30.42
C LEU A 684 42.29 -30.20 -31.62
N LYS A 685 42.87 -29.02 -31.85
CA LYS A 685 42.54 -28.21 -33.02
C LYS A 685 42.84 -28.95 -34.33
N GLU A 686 44.00 -29.58 -34.46
CA GLU A 686 44.34 -30.37 -35.65
C GLU A 686 43.39 -31.55 -35.83
N GLU A 687 43.12 -32.28 -34.74
CA GLU A 687 42.25 -33.46 -34.74
C GLU A 687 40.82 -33.14 -35.21
N TYR A 688 40.18 -32.11 -34.65
CA TYR A 688 38.77 -31.80 -34.93
C TYR A 688 38.56 -30.91 -36.14
N SER A 689 39.56 -30.12 -36.57
CA SER A 689 39.43 -29.27 -37.75
C SER A 689 39.19 -30.05 -39.06
N THR A 690 39.62 -31.31 -39.11
CA THR A 690 39.41 -32.20 -40.26
C THR A 690 38.03 -32.84 -40.31
N LYS A 691 37.26 -32.75 -39.22
CA LYS A 691 35.94 -33.38 -39.04
C LYS A 691 34.77 -32.41 -39.30
N LEU A 692 35.06 -31.15 -39.69
CA LEU A 692 34.06 -30.11 -39.90
C LEU A 692 33.40 -30.25 -41.29
N PRO A 693 32.06 -30.23 -41.39
CA PRO A 693 31.34 -30.54 -42.64
C PRO A 693 31.32 -29.40 -43.67
N ASP A 694 31.31 -28.14 -43.21
CA ASP A 694 31.06 -26.97 -44.04
C ASP A 694 31.73 -25.68 -43.49
N ALA A 695 31.53 -24.58 -44.20
CA ALA A 695 32.09 -23.29 -43.85
C ALA A 695 31.47 -22.67 -42.58
N GLU A 696 30.22 -22.99 -42.26
CA GLU A 696 29.53 -22.49 -41.07
C GLU A 696 30.10 -23.08 -39.80
N HIS A 697 30.18 -24.41 -39.74
CA HIS A 697 30.79 -25.11 -38.61
C HIS A 697 32.27 -24.72 -38.43
N LYS A 698 32.96 -24.41 -39.53
CA LYS A 698 34.33 -23.88 -39.49
C LYS A 698 34.42 -22.48 -38.87
N ARG A 699 33.45 -21.60 -39.11
CA ARG A 699 33.39 -20.28 -38.45
C ARG A 699 33.21 -20.41 -36.94
N ILE A 700 32.22 -21.19 -36.51
CA ILE A 700 31.93 -21.44 -35.09
C ILE A 700 33.14 -22.07 -34.39
N PHE A 701 33.82 -23.01 -35.05
CA PHE A 701 35.04 -23.62 -34.55
C PHE A 701 36.19 -22.62 -34.42
N ASN A 702 36.41 -21.79 -35.45
CA ASN A 702 37.44 -20.76 -35.43
C ASN A 702 37.19 -19.71 -34.34
N TYR A 703 35.93 -19.34 -34.09
CA TYR A 703 35.54 -18.47 -32.99
C TYR A 703 35.93 -19.08 -31.62
N ASN A 704 35.51 -20.32 -31.35
CA ASN A 704 35.86 -21.03 -30.11
C ASN A 704 37.38 -21.21 -29.94
N TYR A 705 38.09 -21.48 -31.03
CA TYR A 705 39.55 -21.55 -31.01
C TYR A 705 40.21 -20.18 -30.76
N ALA A 706 39.62 -19.09 -31.25
CA ALA A 706 40.08 -17.74 -30.93
C ALA A 706 39.89 -17.43 -29.43
N ILE A 707 38.78 -17.84 -28.81
CA ILE A 707 38.58 -17.75 -27.35
C ILE A 707 39.68 -18.52 -26.62
N ALA A 708 39.96 -19.77 -27.03
CA ALA A 708 41.00 -20.59 -26.43
C ALA A 708 42.38 -19.92 -26.52
N LEU A 709 42.71 -19.31 -27.66
CA LEU A 709 43.96 -18.57 -27.83
C LEU A 709 44.03 -17.30 -26.97
N TRP A 710 42.92 -16.59 -26.82
CA TRP A 710 42.82 -15.42 -25.94
C TRP A 710 43.06 -15.81 -24.48
N LYS A 711 42.40 -16.88 -23.98
CA LYS A 711 42.64 -17.43 -22.63
C LYS A 711 44.10 -17.85 -22.41
N LEU A 712 44.74 -18.41 -23.43
CA LEU A 712 46.17 -18.76 -23.42
C LEU A 712 47.12 -17.55 -23.60
N LYS A 713 46.60 -16.32 -23.56
CA LYS A 713 47.35 -15.06 -23.74
C LYS A 713 48.08 -14.95 -25.08
N LYS A 714 47.64 -15.69 -26.11
CA LYS A 714 48.18 -15.65 -27.48
C LYS A 714 47.45 -14.60 -28.33
N TYR A 715 47.36 -13.37 -27.82
CA TYR A 715 46.47 -12.31 -28.33
C TYR A 715 46.64 -12.00 -29.83
N ARG A 716 47.87 -11.95 -30.35
CA ARG A 716 48.10 -11.67 -31.78
C ARG A 716 47.51 -12.73 -32.71
N LYS A 717 47.62 -14.02 -32.34
CA LYS A 717 47.04 -15.13 -33.12
C LYS A 717 45.52 -15.15 -32.98
N ALA A 718 45.02 -14.90 -31.76
CA ALA A 718 43.59 -14.77 -31.50
C ALA A 718 42.97 -13.63 -32.34
N LYS A 719 43.62 -12.47 -32.40
CA LYS A 719 43.19 -11.31 -33.20
C LYS A 719 43.03 -11.65 -34.68
N GLN A 720 44.03 -12.31 -35.28
CA GLN A 720 43.99 -12.67 -36.71
C GLN A 720 42.80 -13.58 -37.04
N ILE A 721 42.58 -14.60 -36.21
CA ILE A 721 41.49 -15.57 -36.42
C ILE A 721 40.13 -14.92 -36.17
N CYS A 722 40.00 -14.16 -35.07
CA CYS A 722 38.77 -13.48 -34.72
C CYS A 722 38.38 -12.43 -35.76
N GLN A 723 39.34 -11.64 -36.27
CA GLN A 723 39.11 -10.67 -37.34
C GLN A 723 38.61 -11.32 -38.63
N GLN A 724 39.15 -12.50 -38.98
CA GLN A 724 38.65 -13.27 -40.10
C GLN A 724 37.18 -13.68 -39.89
N VAL A 725 36.85 -14.23 -38.72
CA VAL A 725 35.47 -14.63 -38.39
C VAL A 725 34.50 -13.45 -38.45
N VAL A 726 34.87 -12.29 -37.88
CA VAL A 726 34.07 -11.06 -37.95
C VAL A 726 33.82 -10.64 -39.40
N GLY A 727 34.85 -10.66 -40.25
CA GLY A 727 34.73 -10.33 -41.67
C GLY A 727 33.77 -11.26 -42.41
N GLU A 728 33.89 -12.57 -42.18
CA GLU A 728 33.03 -13.56 -42.81
C GLU A 728 31.54 -13.37 -42.42
N TYR A 729 31.22 -13.01 -41.18
CA TYR A 729 29.84 -12.72 -40.78
C TYR A 729 29.31 -11.39 -41.34
N TYR A 730 30.15 -10.36 -41.43
CA TYR A 730 29.77 -9.12 -42.14
C TYR A 730 29.43 -9.39 -43.60
N ASP A 731 30.21 -10.22 -44.29
CA ASP A 731 29.98 -10.62 -45.68
C ASP A 731 28.64 -11.37 -45.83
N ILE A 732 28.32 -12.31 -44.93
CA ILE A 732 27.05 -13.04 -44.91
C ILE A 732 25.86 -12.09 -44.78
N LEU A 733 25.95 -11.12 -43.88
CA LEU A 733 24.91 -10.12 -43.66
C LEU A 733 24.90 -9.02 -44.73
N GLY A 734 25.85 -9.01 -45.67
CA GLY A 734 25.90 -8.06 -46.78
C GLY A 734 26.17 -6.62 -46.37
N ILE A 735 26.80 -6.40 -45.21
CA ILE A 735 27.07 -5.07 -44.65
C ILE A 735 28.53 -4.94 -44.24
N THR A 736 29.05 -3.71 -44.22
CA THR A 736 30.39 -3.41 -43.71
C THR A 736 30.31 -2.67 -42.37
N PRO A 737 31.42 -2.59 -41.60
CA PRO A 737 31.44 -1.77 -40.37
C PRO A 737 31.02 -0.31 -40.58
N LYS A 738 31.27 0.27 -41.77
CA LYS A 738 30.85 1.65 -42.10
C LYS A 738 29.33 1.79 -42.22
N ASP A 739 28.64 0.74 -42.65
CA ASP A 739 27.18 0.76 -42.82
C ASP A 739 26.44 0.77 -41.48
N VAL A 740 27.10 0.32 -40.40
CA VAL A 740 26.57 0.28 -39.04
C VAL A 740 26.61 1.64 -38.34
N PHE A 741 27.53 2.51 -38.78
CA PHE A 741 27.74 3.81 -38.17
C PHE A 741 26.48 4.68 -38.28
N GLY A 742 26.06 5.28 -37.15
CA GLY A 742 24.89 6.17 -37.08
C GLY A 742 23.52 5.53 -37.29
N LYS A 743 23.41 4.20 -37.47
CA LYS A 743 22.11 3.50 -37.64
C LYS A 743 21.73 2.70 -36.41
N ASN A 744 20.47 2.75 -36.01
CA ASN A 744 19.91 1.93 -34.93
C ASN A 744 19.55 0.52 -35.42
N SER A 745 19.31 -0.41 -34.49
CA SER A 745 19.02 -1.83 -34.76
C SER A 745 17.84 -2.05 -35.72
N ASP A 746 16.80 -1.23 -35.61
CA ASP A 746 15.61 -1.24 -36.48
C ASP A 746 15.97 -0.87 -37.93
N VAL A 747 16.80 0.16 -38.12
CA VAL A 747 17.28 0.57 -39.45
C VAL A 747 18.23 -0.48 -40.01
N LEU A 748 19.13 -1.04 -39.19
CA LEU A 748 20.04 -2.11 -39.59
C LEU A 748 19.28 -3.34 -40.11
N TRP A 749 18.20 -3.72 -39.43
CA TRP A 749 17.35 -4.83 -39.87
C TRP A 749 16.80 -4.67 -41.29
N THR A 750 16.63 -3.44 -41.77
CA THR A 750 16.13 -3.16 -43.13
C THR A 750 17.17 -3.28 -44.24
N ILE A 751 18.46 -3.24 -43.91
CA ILE A 751 19.56 -3.19 -44.90
C ILE A 751 20.40 -4.47 -44.96
N ILE A 752 20.31 -5.35 -43.96
CA ILE A 752 21.04 -6.62 -43.96
C ILE A 752 20.42 -7.65 -44.90
N ASN A 753 21.26 -8.55 -45.42
CA ASN A 753 20.81 -9.81 -45.99
C ASN A 753 20.13 -10.65 -44.90
N ARG A 754 19.10 -11.40 -45.29
CA ARG A 754 18.33 -12.29 -44.39
C ARG A 754 18.45 -13.74 -44.87
N PRO A 755 19.64 -14.35 -44.76
CA PRO A 755 19.81 -15.77 -45.03
C PRO A 755 18.98 -16.63 -44.06
N GLU A 756 18.91 -17.93 -44.34
CA GLU A 756 18.41 -18.89 -43.35
C GLU A 756 19.21 -18.75 -42.04
N ASN A 757 18.54 -18.88 -40.89
CA ASN A 757 19.14 -18.68 -39.56
C ASN A 757 19.82 -17.32 -39.34
N VAL A 758 19.36 -16.25 -40.01
CA VAL A 758 19.91 -14.89 -39.88
C VAL A 758 20.10 -14.42 -38.43
N GLN A 759 19.23 -14.83 -37.50
CA GLN A 759 19.35 -14.44 -36.09
C GLN A 759 20.62 -15.01 -35.44
N GLU A 760 20.96 -16.28 -35.71
CA GLU A 760 22.20 -16.89 -35.22
C GLU A 760 23.42 -16.21 -35.84
N HIS A 761 23.37 -15.87 -37.13
CA HIS A 761 24.49 -15.16 -37.78
C HIS A 761 24.71 -13.76 -37.21
N ILE A 762 23.64 -13.01 -36.90
CA ILE A 762 23.77 -11.70 -36.22
C ILE A 762 24.34 -11.88 -34.82
N LYS A 763 23.90 -12.91 -34.08
CA LYS A 763 24.37 -13.20 -32.72
C LYS A 763 25.85 -13.55 -32.72
N HIS A 764 26.27 -14.49 -33.58
CA HIS A 764 27.67 -14.86 -33.75
C HIS A 764 28.56 -13.68 -34.19
N LEU A 765 28.05 -12.76 -35.02
CA LEU A 765 28.76 -11.52 -35.34
C LEU A 765 28.97 -10.66 -34.08
N ALA A 766 27.93 -10.51 -33.25
CA ALA A 766 28.01 -9.75 -32.01
C ALA A 766 29.04 -10.36 -31.04
N ASP A 767 29.01 -11.69 -30.86
CA ASP A 767 29.96 -12.44 -30.03
C ASP A 767 31.41 -12.30 -30.53
N ALA A 768 31.60 -12.43 -31.84
CA ALA A 768 32.92 -12.28 -32.46
C ALA A 768 33.44 -10.84 -32.33
N LEU A 769 32.58 -9.82 -32.49
CA LEU A 769 32.94 -8.42 -32.29
C LEU A 769 33.32 -8.14 -30.84
N GLU A 770 32.58 -8.69 -29.89
CA GLU A 770 32.89 -8.54 -28.47
C GLU A 770 34.25 -9.17 -28.13
N LEU A 771 34.49 -10.42 -28.56
CA LEU A 771 35.79 -11.07 -28.37
C LEU A 771 36.90 -10.26 -29.03
N TYR A 772 36.65 -9.71 -30.23
CA TYR A 772 37.60 -8.85 -30.92
C TYR A 772 37.93 -7.60 -30.10
N ALA A 773 36.93 -6.92 -29.51
CA ALA A 773 37.14 -5.77 -28.64
C ALA A 773 38.02 -6.14 -27.44
N ARG A 774 37.74 -7.26 -26.75
CA ARG A 774 38.54 -7.75 -25.62
C ARG A 774 39.98 -8.05 -26.00
N ILE A 775 40.21 -8.64 -27.18
CA ILE A 775 41.56 -8.90 -27.69
C ILE A 775 42.30 -7.60 -27.97
N LEU A 776 41.62 -6.55 -28.45
CA LEU A 776 42.22 -5.25 -28.70
C LEU A 776 42.60 -4.53 -27.40
N ASP A 777 41.78 -4.62 -26.34
CA ASP A 777 42.12 -4.04 -25.04
C ASP A 777 43.41 -4.65 -24.47
N GLU A 778 43.56 -5.98 -24.53
CA GLU A 778 44.78 -6.70 -24.09
C GLU A 778 46.03 -6.34 -24.91
N LEU A 779 45.84 -5.75 -26.10
CA LEU A 779 46.91 -5.28 -26.97
C LEU A 779 47.12 -3.75 -26.87
N ASP A 780 46.40 -3.07 -25.98
CA ASP A 780 46.34 -1.60 -25.88
C ASP A 780 46.02 -0.92 -27.23
N GLU A 781 45.21 -1.57 -28.07
CA GLU A 781 44.79 -1.07 -29.38
C GLU A 781 43.39 -0.43 -29.33
N ASN A 782 43.12 0.51 -30.23
CA ASN A 782 41.84 1.22 -30.26
C ASN A 782 40.69 0.33 -30.76
N THR A 783 39.68 0.13 -29.91
CA THR A 783 38.47 -0.67 -30.13
C THR A 783 37.50 -0.11 -31.17
N SER A 784 37.72 1.09 -31.74
CA SER A 784 37.06 1.61 -32.96
C SER A 784 35.57 1.26 -33.13
N PHE A 785 34.71 1.68 -32.18
CA PHE A 785 33.25 1.44 -32.18
C PHE A 785 32.79 -0.03 -32.16
N THR A 786 33.70 -0.99 -31.99
CA THR A 786 33.42 -2.44 -32.04
C THR A 786 32.36 -2.84 -31.01
N ARG A 787 32.46 -2.34 -29.76
CA ARG A 787 31.46 -2.58 -28.70
C ARG A 787 30.08 -2.04 -29.05
N ILE A 788 30.02 -0.84 -29.64
CA ILE A 788 28.75 -0.24 -30.09
C ILE A 788 28.10 -1.12 -31.18
N HIS A 789 28.91 -1.67 -32.09
CA HIS A 789 28.39 -2.59 -33.11
C HIS A 789 27.86 -3.87 -32.47
N ALA A 790 28.61 -4.49 -31.56
CA ALA A 790 28.19 -5.67 -30.82
C ALA A 790 26.86 -5.43 -30.07
N MET A 791 26.73 -4.31 -29.33
CA MET A 791 25.49 -3.94 -28.65
C MET A 791 24.29 -3.83 -29.61
N LYS A 792 24.47 -3.19 -30.78
CA LYS A 792 23.41 -3.06 -31.79
C LYS A 792 22.95 -4.41 -32.30
N PHE A 793 23.88 -5.34 -32.55
CA PHE A 793 23.57 -6.67 -33.03
C PHE A 793 22.95 -7.56 -31.94
N TYR A 794 23.41 -7.50 -30.69
CA TYR A 794 22.74 -8.18 -29.57
C TYR A 794 21.30 -7.68 -29.37
N ASN A 795 21.08 -6.38 -29.52
CA ASN A 795 19.74 -5.80 -29.47
C ASN A 795 18.85 -6.29 -30.63
N MET A 796 19.42 -6.53 -31.82
CA MET A 796 18.68 -7.13 -32.95
C MET A 796 18.29 -8.59 -32.70
N THR A 797 19.09 -9.34 -31.93
CA THR A 797 18.84 -10.75 -31.62
C THR A 797 18.15 -10.96 -30.28
N MET A 798 17.76 -9.88 -29.60
CA MET A 798 17.14 -9.94 -28.27
C MET A 798 17.99 -10.74 -27.26
N ALA A 799 19.29 -10.45 -27.21
CA ALA A 799 20.26 -11.03 -26.26
C ALA A 799 20.61 -10.01 -25.15
N PRO A 800 19.72 -9.82 -24.16
CA PRO A 800 19.81 -8.72 -23.20
C PRO A 800 20.99 -8.88 -22.21
N ASP A 801 21.32 -10.10 -21.79
CA ASP A 801 22.42 -10.37 -20.85
C ASP A 801 23.76 -9.95 -21.44
N SER A 802 24.02 -10.37 -22.68
CA SER A 802 25.20 -10.00 -23.44
C SER A 802 25.22 -8.52 -23.79
N MET A 803 24.08 -7.93 -24.16
CA MET A 803 23.98 -6.50 -24.47
C MET A 803 24.31 -5.62 -23.26
N VAL A 804 23.77 -5.95 -22.07
CA VAL A 804 24.07 -5.24 -20.81
C VAL A 804 25.55 -5.34 -20.48
N ARG A 805 26.12 -6.55 -20.57
CA ARG A 805 27.53 -6.79 -20.25
C ARG A 805 28.48 -6.01 -21.17
N VAL A 806 28.25 -6.03 -22.49
CA VAL A 806 29.05 -5.22 -23.42
C VAL A 806 28.81 -3.72 -23.25
N GLY A 807 27.61 -3.33 -22.86
CA GLY A 807 27.29 -1.96 -22.50
C GLY A 807 28.11 -1.46 -21.30
N GLN A 808 28.27 -2.28 -20.26
CA GLN A 808 29.11 -1.93 -19.10
C GLN A 808 30.57 -1.79 -19.52
N ASP A 809 31.10 -2.74 -20.31
CA ASP A 809 32.46 -2.65 -20.85
C ASP A 809 32.67 -1.36 -21.70
N LEU A 810 31.64 -0.93 -22.43
CA LEU A 810 31.66 0.33 -23.19
C LEU A 810 31.64 1.56 -22.28
N ALA A 811 30.85 1.54 -21.20
CA ALA A 811 30.82 2.61 -20.23
C ALA A 811 32.19 2.78 -19.55
N ASP A 812 32.86 1.67 -19.19
CA ASP A 812 34.22 1.67 -18.66
C ASP A 812 35.24 2.25 -19.67
N GLU A 813 35.10 1.91 -20.96
CA GLU A 813 35.92 2.49 -22.03
C GLU A 813 35.78 4.02 -22.11
N PHE A 814 34.55 4.53 -21.94
CA PHE A 814 34.29 5.97 -21.90
C PHE A 814 34.85 6.63 -20.64
N VAL A 815 34.72 5.99 -19.46
CA VAL A 815 35.36 6.45 -18.22
C VAL A 815 36.88 6.51 -18.37
N ALA A 816 37.51 5.49 -18.97
CA ALA A 816 38.95 5.47 -19.23
C ALA A 816 39.41 6.61 -20.16
N ARG A 817 38.54 7.03 -21.09
CA ARG A 817 38.75 8.19 -21.97
C ARG A 817 38.36 9.52 -21.35
N LYS A 818 37.87 9.52 -20.10
CA LYS A 818 37.34 10.69 -19.37
C LYS A 818 36.09 11.31 -20.01
N ASP A 819 35.34 10.53 -20.79
CA ASP A 819 34.03 10.90 -21.31
C ASP A 819 32.93 10.41 -20.35
N TYR A 820 32.82 11.06 -19.20
CA TYR A 820 31.91 10.63 -18.13
C TYR A 820 30.43 10.82 -18.49
N GLU A 821 30.12 11.88 -19.24
CA GLU A 821 28.76 12.13 -19.73
C GLU A 821 28.35 11.05 -20.74
N GLY A 822 29.23 10.68 -21.69
CA GLY A 822 28.99 9.55 -22.58
C GLY A 822 28.78 8.24 -21.82
N ALA A 823 29.59 7.97 -20.78
CA ALA A 823 29.42 6.76 -19.96
C ALA A 823 28.07 6.73 -19.25
N LYS A 824 27.63 7.88 -18.71
CA LYS A 824 26.31 8.04 -18.09
C LYS A 824 25.18 7.81 -19.10
N GLU A 825 25.27 8.41 -20.29
CA GLU A 825 24.28 8.24 -21.37
C GLU A 825 24.15 6.77 -21.79
N VAL A 826 25.27 6.03 -21.90
CA VAL A 826 25.24 4.59 -22.22
C VAL A 826 24.43 3.82 -21.18
N VAL A 827 24.67 4.06 -19.89
CA VAL A 827 23.96 3.34 -18.82
C VAL A 827 22.47 3.71 -18.78
N GLU A 828 22.15 5.00 -18.79
CA GLU A 828 20.77 5.50 -18.66
C GLU A 828 19.89 5.15 -19.88
N GLN A 829 20.43 5.25 -21.09
CA GLN A 829 19.64 5.13 -22.32
C GLN A 829 19.67 3.71 -22.93
N HIS A 830 20.70 2.92 -22.64
CA HIS A 830 20.90 1.62 -23.29
C HIS A 830 20.96 0.44 -22.33
N ILE A 831 21.47 0.60 -21.10
CA ILE A 831 21.63 -0.54 -20.18
C ILE A 831 20.42 -0.68 -19.24
N LEU A 832 20.11 0.34 -18.43
CA LEU A 832 19.03 0.29 -17.45
C LEU A 832 17.65 -0.03 -18.07
N PRO A 833 17.27 0.54 -19.23
CA PRO A 833 16.00 0.19 -19.88
C PRO A 833 15.93 -1.30 -20.24
N VAL A 834 17.04 -1.89 -20.70
CA VAL A 834 17.08 -3.31 -21.10
C VAL A 834 16.99 -4.22 -19.89
N ILE A 835 17.64 -3.90 -18.78
CA ILE A 835 17.50 -4.66 -17.52
C ILE A 835 16.05 -4.69 -17.07
N ASN A 836 15.37 -3.54 -17.08
CA ASN A 836 13.98 -3.41 -16.67
C ASN A 836 13.02 -4.13 -17.63
N GLN A 837 13.25 -4.06 -18.94
CA GLN A 837 12.40 -4.70 -19.95
C GLN A 837 12.59 -6.21 -20.02
N ALA A 838 13.83 -6.68 -19.93
CA ALA A 838 14.18 -8.10 -20.02
C ALA A 838 14.07 -8.84 -18.68
N GLY A 839 13.86 -8.13 -17.56
CA GLY A 839 13.74 -8.73 -16.24
C GLY A 839 15.06 -9.34 -15.73
N LEU A 840 16.21 -8.73 -16.07
CA LEU A 840 17.53 -9.20 -15.64
C LEU A 840 17.84 -8.84 -14.17
N ILE A 841 16.98 -9.28 -13.26
CA ILE A 841 17.00 -8.91 -11.84
C ILE A 841 18.35 -9.23 -11.17
N ASN A 842 18.98 -10.34 -11.56
CA ASN A 842 20.29 -10.74 -11.03
C ASN A 842 21.44 -9.78 -11.37
N LYS A 843 21.34 -9.03 -12.48
CA LYS A 843 22.33 -8.01 -12.85
C LYS A 843 22.01 -6.62 -12.32
N MET A 844 20.78 -6.39 -11.86
CA MET A 844 20.30 -5.08 -11.46
C MET A 844 21.24 -4.41 -10.46
N VAL A 845 21.62 -5.13 -9.39
CA VAL A 845 22.48 -4.58 -8.33
C VAL A 845 23.86 -4.22 -8.86
N GLN A 846 24.50 -5.13 -9.62
CA GLN A 846 25.82 -4.90 -10.21
C GLN A 846 25.84 -3.68 -11.15
N VAL A 847 24.82 -3.55 -11.99
CA VAL A 847 24.75 -2.44 -12.96
C VAL A 847 24.48 -1.12 -12.26
N ARG A 848 23.61 -1.10 -11.25
CA ARG A 848 23.31 0.10 -10.45
C ARG A 848 24.50 0.54 -9.60
N SER A 849 25.28 -0.40 -9.07
CA SER A 849 26.48 -0.08 -8.31
C SER A 849 27.59 0.48 -9.22
N HIS A 850 27.75 -0.05 -10.44
CA HIS A 850 28.58 0.56 -11.48
C HIS A 850 28.06 1.96 -11.87
N TYR A 851 26.74 2.12 -12.05
CA TYR A 851 26.14 3.41 -12.37
C TYR A 851 26.45 4.49 -11.30
N ALA A 852 26.41 4.13 -10.02
CA ALA A 852 26.78 5.03 -8.93
C ALA A 852 28.23 5.53 -9.04
N VAL A 853 29.17 4.69 -9.48
CA VAL A 853 30.55 5.09 -9.74
C VAL A 853 30.63 6.10 -10.90
N ILE A 854 29.89 5.88 -11.98
CA ILE A 854 29.83 6.79 -13.13
C ILE A 854 29.24 8.15 -12.71
N LEU A 855 28.17 8.16 -11.90
CA LEU A 855 27.62 9.38 -11.32
C LEU A 855 28.67 10.15 -10.50
N ALA A 856 29.48 9.45 -9.70
CA ALA A 856 30.56 10.08 -8.95
C ALA A 856 31.63 10.68 -9.86
N TYR A 857 32.00 10.03 -10.97
CA TYR A 857 32.90 10.61 -11.98
C TYR A 857 32.30 11.83 -12.69
N CYS A 858 30.97 11.88 -12.86
CA CYS A 858 30.26 13.06 -13.37
C CYS A 858 30.17 14.22 -12.36
N GLY A 859 30.63 14.04 -11.11
CA GLY A 859 30.52 15.02 -10.03
C GLY A 859 29.18 15.00 -9.29
N LEU A 860 28.28 14.07 -9.62
CA LEU A 860 26.96 13.89 -8.99
C LEU A 860 27.08 13.03 -7.72
N HIS A 861 27.92 13.46 -6.77
CA HIS A 861 28.28 12.65 -5.59
C HIS A 861 27.10 12.33 -4.67
N ASN A 862 26.13 13.24 -4.54
CA ASN A 862 24.93 13.00 -3.73
C ASN A 862 24.04 11.91 -4.35
N ASP A 863 23.90 11.92 -5.67
CA ASP A 863 23.10 10.94 -6.40
C ASP A 863 23.78 9.58 -6.36
N ALA A 864 25.11 9.54 -6.55
CA ALA A 864 25.92 8.33 -6.37
C ALA A 864 25.76 7.72 -4.97
N ALA A 865 25.87 8.54 -3.92
CA ALA A 865 25.69 8.09 -2.54
C ALA A 865 24.24 7.69 -2.24
N SER A 866 23.25 8.32 -2.87
CA SER A 866 21.86 7.90 -2.78
C SER A 866 21.64 6.53 -3.41
N GLU A 867 22.24 6.30 -4.57
CA GLU A 867 22.10 5.03 -5.28
C GLU A 867 22.73 3.87 -4.52
N ILE A 868 23.93 4.04 -3.96
CA ILE A 868 24.53 3.03 -3.07
C ILE A 868 23.65 2.76 -1.85
N ARG A 869 23.07 3.81 -1.24
CA ARG A 869 22.14 3.62 -0.10
C ARG A 869 20.90 2.82 -0.48
N ASN A 870 20.36 3.01 -1.70
CA ASN A 870 19.24 2.23 -2.20
C ASN A 870 19.60 0.75 -2.40
N LEU A 871 20.88 0.42 -2.61
CA LEU A 871 21.35 -0.95 -2.76
C LEU A 871 21.61 -1.66 -1.41
N ASN A 872 21.67 -0.93 -0.29
CA ASN A 872 21.92 -1.51 1.03
C ASN A 872 21.03 -2.70 1.41
N PRO A 873 19.71 -2.69 1.14
CA PRO A 873 18.83 -3.81 1.47
C PRO A 873 19.22 -5.14 0.79
N TYR A 874 19.94 -5.09 -0.33
CA TYR A 874 20.36 -6.28 -1.07
C TYR A 874 21.66 -6.89 -0.53
N ILE A 875 22.52 -6.11 0.14
CA ILE A 875 23.90 -6.49 0.48
C ILE A 875 23.97 -7.84 1.20
N GLN A 876 23.06 -8.10 2.15
CA GLN A 876 23.06 -9.37 2.90
C GLN A 876 22.67 -10.60 2.08
N GLY A 877 21.97 -10.43 0.96
CA GLY A 877 21.62 -11.52 0.04
C GLY A 877 22.66 -11.77 -1.06
N LEU A 878 23.63 -10.87 -1.25
CA LEU A 878 24.63 -10.99 -2.31
C LEU A 878 25.74 -12.00 -1.97
N SER A 879 26.41 -12.51 -3.00
CA SER A 879 27.62 -13.33 -2.83
C SER A 879 28.76 -12.50 -2.21
N ARG A 880 29.77 -13.18 -1.64
CA ARG A 880 30.92 -12.50 -1.03
C ARG A 880 31.67 -11.62 -2.04
N GLU A 881 31.79 -12.08 -3.28
CA GLU A 881 32.46 -11.36 -4.37
C GLU A 881 31.70 -10.08 -4.71
N GLN A 882 30.37 -10.17 -4.88
CA GLN A 882 29.51 -9.03 -5.16
C GLN A 882 29.51 -7.99 -4.02
N ARG A 883 29.53 -8.44 -2.75
CA ARG A 883 29.65 -7.51 -1.61
C ARG A 883 30.97 -6.76 -1.64
N THR A 884 32.06 -7.47 -1.89
CA THR A 884 33.40 -6.88 -1.98
C THR A 884 33.47 -5.86 -3.13
N GLU A 885 32.81 -6.15 -4.25
CA GLU A 885 32.70 -5.21 -5.37
C GLU A 885 31.98 -3.91 -4.96
N ILE A 886 30.82 -3.99 -4.31
CA ILE A 886 30.06 -2.82 -3.85
C ILE A 886 30.84 -2.03 -2.79
N GLU A 887 31.54 -2.71 -1.88
CA GLU A 887 32.41 -2.07 -0.88
C GLU A 887 33.51 -1.26 -1.57
N ASN A 888 34.23 -1.86 -2.53
CA ASN A 888 35.27 -1.18 -3.31
C ASN A 888 34.72 0.03 -4.09
N GLN A 889 33.51 -0.10 -4.66
CA GLN A 889 32.85 0.99 -5.39
C GLN A 889 32.42 2.12 -4.44
N THR A 890 31.94 1.78 -3.25
CA THR A 890 31.56 2.75 -2.20
C THR A 890 32.78 3.55 -1.72
N ASP A 891 33.92 2.88 -1.53
CA ASP A 891 35.19 3.51 -1.18
C ASP A 891 35.67 4.44 -2.29
N LEU A 892 35.57 4.02 -3.56
CA LEU A 892 35.90 4.84 -4.72
C LEU A 892 35.03 6.09 -4.80
N ILE A 893 33.70 5.97 -4.65
CA ILE A 893 32.77 7.11 -4.65
C ILE A 893 33.13 8.10 -3.55
N SER A 894 33.42 7.60 -2.34
CA SER A 894 33.83 8.43 -1.20
C SER A 894 35.15 9.15 -1.47
N HIS A 895 36.13 8.46 -2.09
CA HIS A 895 37.40 9.04 -2.47
C HIS A 895 37.25 10.14 -3.53
N LEU A 896 36.42 9.92 -4.57
CA LEU A 896 36.13 10.91 -5.61
C LEU A 896 35.46 12.16 -5.01
N ALA A 897 34.50 11.99 -4.09
CA ALA A 897 33.85 13.10 -3.41
C ALA A 897 34.84 13.92 -2.55
N GLN A 898 35.78 13.26 -1.87
CA GLN A 898 36.84 13.94 -1.11
C GLN A 898 37.78 14.73 -2.03
N ILE A 899 38.18 14.17 -3.17
CA ILE A 899 39.01 14.88 -4.16
C ILE A 899 38.28 16.14 -4.65
N ALA A 900 37.00 16.03 -5.01
CA ALA A 900 36.20 17.16 -5.47
C ALA A 900 36.10 18.27 -4.42
N GLN A 901 35.84 17.92 -3.15
CA GLN A 901 35.82 18.87 -2.04
C GLN A 901 37.19 19.56 -1.82
N LEU A 902 38.29 18.81 -1.94
CA LEU A 902 39.64 19.36 -1.85
C LEU A 902 39.91 20.34 -3.00
N GLU A 903 39.50 20.05 -4.22
CA GLU A 903 39.66 20.94 -5.37
C GLU A 903 38.82 22.22 -5.26
N GLU A 904 37.58 22.11 -4.79
CA GLU A 904 36.71 23.27 -4.54
C GLU A 904 37.27 24.16 -3.44
N SER A 905 37.79 23.55 -2.37
CA SER A 905 38.52 24.25 -1.30
C SER A 905 39.78 24.93 -1.84
N LYS A 906 40.57 24.30 -2.72
CA LYS A 906 41.72 24.94 -3.37
C LYS A 906 41.32 26.16 -4.20
N LYS A 907 40.19 26.10 -4.93
CA LYS A 907 39.67 27.22 -5.72
C LYS A 907 39.28 28.41 -4.83
N SER A 908 38.76 28.17 -3.63
CA SER A 908 38.37 29.23 -2.69
C SER A 908 39.55 29.89 -1.96
N PHE A 909 40.69 29.19 -1.83
CA PHE A 909 41.86 29.69 -1.10
C PHE A 909 42.75 30.70 -1.86
N GLY A 910 42.56 30.89 -3.17
CA GLY A 910 43.40 31.78 -3.99
C GLY A 910 44.85 31.30 -4.14
N LYS A 911 45.79 32.21 -4.44
CA LYS A 911 47.23 31.85 -4.59
C LYS A 911 47.88 31.68 -3.21
N VAL A 912 48.01 30.43 -2.75
CA VAL A 912 48.71 30.05 -1.51
C VAL A 912 50.12 29.55 -1.82
N GLY A 913 51.14 30.04 -1.11
CA GLY A 913 52.51 29.57 -1.25
C GLY A 913 52.71 28.14 -0.74
N ARG A 914 53.44 27.30 -1.49
CA ARG A 914 53.67 25.86 -1.16
C ARG A 914 54.13 25.59 0.27
N ASN A 915 54.90 26.49 0.87
CA ASN A 915 55.44 26.34 2.22
C ASN A 915 54.66 27.12 3.30
N GLU A 916 53.64 27.90 2.91
CA GLU A 916 52.76 28.63 3.83
C GLU A 916 51.82 27.66 4.56
N GLN A 917 51.23 28.10 5.67
CA GLN A 917 50.21 27.31 6.34
C GLN A 917 48.97 27.18 5.48
N CYS A 918 48.35 26.00 5.50
CA CYS A 918 47.16 25.73 4.72
C CYS A 918 45.98 26.56 5.24
N PRO A 919 45.25 27.33 4.39
CA PRO A 919 44.16 28.20 4.84
C PRO A 919 42.95 27.48 5.43
N CYS A 920 42.89 26.16 5.29
CA CYS A 920 41.86 25.33 5.91
C CYS A 920 41.98 25.19 7.44
N GLY A 921 43.00 25.80 8.07
CA GLY A 921 43.19 25.79 9.53
C GLY A 921 43.79 24.49 10.10
N SER A 922 44.28 23.58 9.25
CA SER A 922 44.83 22.28 9.69
C SER A 922 46.18 22.36 10.42
N GLY A 923 46.81 23.54 10.46
CA GLY A 923 48.16 23.73 11.02
C GLY A 923 49.29 23.12 10.18
N LEU A 924 48.98 22.43 9.08
CA LEU A 924 49.95 21.85 8.15
C LEU A 924 50.37 22.88 7.08
N LYS A 925 51.59 22.73 6.53
CA LYS A 925 52.00 23.48 5.33
C LYS A 925 51.11 23.10 4.14
N TYR A 926 50.78 24.03 3.26
CA TYR A 926 49.90 23.82 2.10
C TYR A 926 50.30 22.55 1.31
N LYS A 927 51.59 22.39 0.98
CA LYS A 927 52.13 21.18 0.29
C LYS A 927 51.95 19.83 1.01
N LYS A 928 51.58 19.83 2.29
CA LYS A 928 51.33 18.63 3.12
C LYS A 928 49.84 18.47 3.45
N CYS A 929 48.97 19.31 2.89
CA CYS A 929 47.53 19.30 3.09
C CYS A 929 46.87 19.47 1.71
N HIS A 930 46.15 20.56 1.46
CA HIS A 930 45.48 20.81 0.17
C HIS A 930 46.43 20.97 -1.04
N GLY A 931 47.74 21.05 -0.84
CA GLY A 931 48.76 21.08 -1.91
C GLY A 931 49.39 19.73 -2.24
N VAL A 932 48.90 18.63 -1.66
CA VAL A 932 49.26 17.25 -2.03
C VAL A 932 48.45 16.88 -3.28
N ILE A 933 49.11 16.31 -4.29
CA ILE A 933 48.48 15.63 -5.41
C ILE A 933 48.52 14.15 -5.09
#